data_AF-A0A8T1WVC1-F1
#
_entry.id   AF-A0A8T1WVC1-F1
#
_cell.length_a   1.000
_cell.length_b   1.000
_cell.length_c   1.000
_cell.angle_alpha   90.00
_cell.angle_beta   90.00
_cell.angle_gamma   90.00
#
_symmetry.space_group_name_H-M   'P 1'
#
loop_
_entity.id
_entity.type
_entity.pdbx_description
1 polymer ?
#
loop_
_entity_poly.entity_id
_entity_poly.type
_entity_poly.pdbx_seq_one_letter_code
_entity_poly.pdbx_strand_id
1 'polypeptide(L)'
;MGRKTRATRSARVFGTLSHMQVTGSTTSSIGQDTQSSQWKRLGARSRLQTVADLPPRFVSALDADEAREYERHAAFHGRKASFVVLIRDVYDLLASVTQDRRKLRLVLQELVQRLLDPNGVHAQDDGAGSGDPEEAVGSFVAAERETFLRVGGDECLLRVLHALRQEDQMLHAAAEKQPPLWSTLVLDGERRQKHGVSPRSDVRALWETPMPVIISPSKTGSDASLRKHILNDTMAILRELCYFSVNLAIQLCDKDGLIVYLFQLMGDVRFFDNASGLVEEILAVREESFDLSRIPNFHSIMHALSSRQLAFFCRVLALVVFEPEDRRLLETAKVIKSLELLKLRRNRMMRADNIVDRNHALIFNSPLILQRLLRVLQVQNFYFALNPVYEPFSSELATSAEFATLLYQTSDRSDWDTIDRLVTHPALGTSGDLTILHRHHQARAAQAATSTEGTTDPSSSSHSQRPFSVETAILRDLIFRNRSPDQRAREDAEAQVIMKSIVLAPYRVEVLFVLCTLLNGKRKVDFQERLAEMGLIKTLNTMFDKFQWTSTVVPAHEPLHGPGCDCSLDASLKIQFLRLIHNFCDRDYSDNNNKLLLLSEHEVQLMNDGRTTPINLEHPDKGLLCKIIHALIEQPVDSIYRFWLASCVEAFLRRAAPSEQLFVARTPLLQALITEILSGGAYRSQGSFQSAFDLLGEMTKGNWQTLQLFHGQLSNTQFTAFMEVVILNLVDSNVFIRSMLLSSEKFAKEPMAGTFGLADDYEMDRMSEFLTVNLVRLLRDLMTIVTMEDVNHENICCLNTAIVIL
;
A
#
# COMPACT_ATOMS: atom_id res chain seq x y z
N MET A 1 -9.32 48.82 -27.34
CA MET A 1 -8.80 49.15 -25.98
C MET A 1 -9.58 48.49 -24.83
N GLY A 2 -10.92 48.46 -24.83
CA GLY A 2 -11.72 47.96 -23.68
C GLY A 2 -11.54 46.48 -23.26
N ARG A 3 -11.21 45.58 -24.20
CA ARG A 3 -11.05 44.13 -23.93
C ARG A 3 -9.78 43.80 -23.12
N LYS A 4 -8.64 44.42 -23.47
CA LYS A 4 -7.36 44.27 -22.75
C LYS A 4 -7.44 44.79 -21.30
N THR A 5 -8.12 45.91 -21.08
CA THR A 5 -8.36 46.50 -19.74
C THR A 5 -9.32 45.69 -18.86
N ARG A 6 -10.26 44.95 -19.46
CA ARG A 6 -11.22 44.10 -18.73
C ARG A 6 -10.59 42.77 -18.31
N ALA A 7 -9.80 42.16 -19.18
CA ALA A 7 -9.01 40.96 -18.86
C ALA A 7 -7.98 41.22 -17.74
N THR A 8 -7.25 42.34 -17.79
CA THR A 8 -6.31 42.73 -16.72
C THR A 8 -6.99 43.03 -15.38
N ARG A 9 -8.19 43.64 -15.39
CA ARG A 9 -8.99 43.83 -14.17
C ARG A 9 -9.47 42.50 -13.57
N SER A 10 -9.94 41.57 -14.40
CA SER A 10 -10.35 40.22 -13.96
C SER A 10 -9.18 39.48 -13.33
N ALA A 11 -8.03 39.42 -14.02
CA ALA A 11 -6.82 38.77 -13.53
C ALA A 11 -6.33 39.36 -12.19
N ARG A 12 -6.41 40.68 -12.01
CA ARG A 12 -6.03 41.33 -10.74
C ARG A 12 -6.98 40.99 -9.59
N VAL A 13 -8.28 40.87 -9.84
CA VAL A 13 -9.29 40.50 -8.82
C VAL A 13 -9.11 39.05 -8.39
N PHE A 14 -8.98 38.12 -9.33
CA PHE A 14 -8.75 36.70 -9.02
C PHE A 14 -7.38 36.43 -8.40
N GLY A 15 -6.33 37.14 -8.85
CA GLY A 15 -5.01 37.06 -8.20
C GLY A 15 -5.04 37.58 -6.76
N THR A 16 -5.84 38.62 -6.46
CA THR A 16 -6.00 39.10 -5.09
C THR A 16 -6.80 38.11 -4.25
N LEU A 17 -7.91 37.57 -4.77
CA LEU A 17 -8.71 36.55 -4.06
C LEU A 17 -7.88 35.31 -3.76
N SER A 18 -7.15 34.79 -4.75
CA SER A 18 -6.24 33.65 -4.58
C SER A 18 -5.17 33.93 -3.52
N HIS A 19 -4.54 35.11 -3.54
CA HIS A 19 -3.59 35.51 -2.50
C HIS A 19 -4.25 35.62 -1.12
N MET A 20 -5.47 36.14 -1.02
CA MET A 20 -6.21 36.23 0.25
C MET A 20 -6.57 34.85 0.81
N GLN A 21 -6.94 33.92 -0.07
CA GLN A 21 -7.23 32.52 0.28
C GLN A 21 -5.96 31.83 0.81
N VAL A 22 -4.83 31.96 0.11
CA VAL A 22 -3.53 31.43 0.55
C VAL A 22 -3.09 32.06 1.89
N THR A 23 -3.14 33.39 2.01
CA THR A 23 -2.60 34.12 3.18
C THR A 23 -3.55 34.20 4.39
N GLY A 24 -4.84 33.89 4.24
CA GLY A 24 -5.83 34.01 5.33
C GLY A 24 -6.21 35.43 5.67
N SER A 25 -5.85 36.38 4.82
CA SER A 25 -6.27 37.75 4.97
C SER A 25 -7.77 37.87 4.66
N THR A 26 -8.57 38.16 5.69
CA THR A 26 -10.00 38.51 5.54
C THR A 26 -10.23 39.99 5.21
N THR A 27 -9.14 40.77 5.11
CA THR A 27 -9.14 42.21 4.83
C THR A 27 -8.03 42.54 3.84
N SER A 28 -8.36 42.67 2.55
CA SER A 28 -7.38 43.16 1.58
C SER A 28 -6.99 44.60 1.91
N SER A 29 -5.70 44.91 1.85
CA SER A 29 -5.19 46.27 1.76
C SER A 29 -5.37 46.85 0.35
N ILE A 30 -6.53 46.64 -0.31
CA ILE A 30 -6.94 47.51 -1.43
C ILE A 30 -7.45 48.85 -0.84
N GLY A 31 -6.61 49.46 -0.01
CA GLY A 31 -6.71 50.86 0.35
C GLY A 31 -6.06 51.66 -0.76
N GLN A 32 -6.81 51.96 -1.82
CA GLN A 32 -6.90 53.29 -2.45
C GLN A 32 -7.66 53.27 -3.80
N ASP A 33 -7.71 52.14 -4.53
CA ASP A 33 -8.37 52.11 -5.86
C ASP A 33 -9.81 51.53 -5.87
N THR A 34 -10.23 50.75 -4.87
CA THR A 34 -11.57 50.10 -4.85
C THR A 34 -12.51 50.58 -3.75
N GLN A 35 -12.06 51.47 -2.85
CA GLN A 35 -12.96 52.28 -2.01
C GLN A 35 -13.57 53.47 -2.76
N SER A 36 -13.51 53.48 -4.10
CA SER A 36 -14.36 54.35 -4.90
C SER A 36 -15.83 54.02 -4.60
N SER A 37 -16.62 55.06 -4.34
CA SER A 37 -18.07 55.01 -4.20
C SER A 37 -18.81 54.29 -5.36
N GLN A 38 -18.12 53.91 -6.44
CA GLN A 38 -18.61 52.99 -7.48
C GLN A 38 -18.79 51.53 -7.01
N TRP A 39 -17.90 50.99 -6.16
CA TRP A 39 -17.95 49.57 -5.77
C TRP A 39 -19.14 49.25 -4.87
N LYS A 40 -19.45 50.14 -3.91
CA LYS A 40 -20.69 50.08 -3.11
C LYS A 40 -21.93 50.33 -3.97
N ARG A 41 -21.86 51.23 -4.98
CA ARG A 41 -22.95 51.49 -5.94
C ARG A 41 -23.26 50.31 -6.87
N LEU A 42 -22.34 49.35 -7.01
CA LEU A 42 -22.50 48.14 -7.81
C LEU A 42 -23.00 46.92 -7.00
N GLY A 43 -23.33 47.10 -5.71
CA GLY A 43 -23.94 46.07 -4.87
C GLY A 43 -22.95 45.11 -4.18
N ALA A 44 -21.68 45.50 -4.05
CA ALA A 44 -20.68 44.72 -3.32
C ALA A 44 -20.95 44.69 -1.81
N ARG A 45 -20.75 43.53 -1.15
CA ARG A 45 -20.82 43.42 0.32
C ARG A 45 -19.62 44.12 0.98
N SER A 46 -19.74 44.45 2.27
CA SER A 46 -18.76 45.25 3.02
C SER A 46 -17.40 44.59 3.27
N ARG A 47 -17.27 43.27 3.04
CA ARG A 47 -16.02 42.49 3.14
C ARG A 47 -15.98 41.50 1.97
N LEU A 48 -14.83 41.40 1.29
CA LEU A 48 -14.59 40.46 0.20
C LEU A 48 -13.74 39.30 0.77
N GLN A 49 -14.32 38.11 0.90
CA GLN A 49 -13.63 36.93 1.44
C GLN A 49 -13.56 35.79 0.42
N THR A 50 -14.59 35.68 -0.43
CA THR A 50 -14.72 34.62 -1.44
C THR A 50 -15.22 35.19 -2.77
N VAL A 51 -15.16 34.39 -3.83
CA VAL A 51 -15.76 34.72 -5.13
C VAL A 51 -17.29 34.97 -5.02
N ALA A 52 -17.97 34.39 -4.04
CA ALA A 52 -19.39 34.64 -3.76
C ALA A 52 -19.69 36.07 -3.24
N ASP A 53 -18.67 36.83 -2.81
CA ASP A 53 -18.81 38.22 -2.37
C ASP A 53 -18.70 39.23 -3.52
N LEU A 54 -18.43 38.76 -4.75
CA LEU A 54 -18.29 39.62 -5.93
C LEU A 54 -19.62 40.31 -6.31
N PRO A 55 -19.55 41.54 -6.87
CA PRO A 55 -20.74 42.29 -7.27
C PRO A 55 -21.58 41.50 -8.31
N PRO A 56 -22.92 41.47 -8.20
CA PRO A 56 -23.77 40.73 -9.14
C PRO A 56 -23.52 41.09 -10.61
N ARG A 57 -23.33 42.39 -10.90
CA ARG A 57 -23.03 42.88 -12.25
C ARG A 57 -21.69 42.39 -12.79
N PHE A 58 -20.72 42.14 -11.91
CA PHE A 58 -19.41 41.59 -12.29
C PHE A 58 -19.52 40.09 -12.56
N VAL A 59 -20.26 39.35 -11.72
CA VAL A 59 -20.56 37.93 -11.92
C VAL A 59 -21.30 37.69 -13.22
N SER A 60 -22.39 38.41 -13.51
CA SER A 60 -23.13 38.28 -14.78
C SER A 60 -22.30 38.65 -16.01
N ALA A 61 -21.33 39.56 -15.85
CA ALA A 61 -20.43 39.96 -16.91
C ALA A 61 -19.38 38.89 -17.22
N LEU A 62 -18.89 38.18 -16.19
CA LEU A 62 -18.00 37.02 -16.32
C LEU A 62 -18.74 35.83 -16.94
N ASP A 63 -19.94 35.52 -16.45
CA ASP A 63 -20.80 34.46 -16.99
C ASP A 63 -21.07 34.64 -18.49
N ALA A 64 -21.39 35.87 -18.90
CA ALA A 64 -21.60 36.20 -20.30
C ALA A 64 -20.31 36.21 -21.13
N ASP A 65 -19.13 36.42 -20.53
CA ASP A 65 -17.84 36.32 -21.23
C ASP A 65 -17.48 34.83 -21.44
N GLU A 66 -17.61 33.99 -20.41
CA GLU A 66 -17.35 32.54 -20.46
C GLU A 66 -18.34 31.80 -21.37
N ALA A 67 -19.64 32.11 -21.30
CA ALA A 67 -20.64 31.52 -22.20
C ALA A 67 -20.30 31.79 -23.68
N ARG A 68 -19.85 33.01 -24.00
CA ARG A 68 -19.41 33.38 -25.36
C ARG A 68 -18.09 32.76 -25.79
N GLU A 69 -17.27 32.29 -24.86
CA GLU A 69 -16.01 31.59 -25.15
C GLU A 69 -16.27 30.10 -25.35
N TYR A 70 -17.18 29.53 -24.58
CA TYR A 70 -17.66 28.16 -24.73
C TYR A 70 -18.41 27.94 -26.05
N GLU A 71 -19.31 28.86 -26.43
CA GLU A 71 -19.99 28.86 -27.75
C GLU A 71 -19.02 28.90 -28.94
N ARG A 72 -17.75 29.30 -28.73
CA ARG A 72 -16.73 29.35 -29.79
C ARG A 72 -15.92 28.05 -29.92
N HIS A 73 -15.96 27.15 -28.94
CA HIS A 73 -15.10 25.95 -28.89
C HIS A 73 -15.87 24.63 -28.97
N ALA A 74 -17.20 24.60 -28.80
CA ALA A 74 -17.99 23.36 -28.80
C ALA A 74 -19.22 23.42 -29.72
N ALA A 75 -19.52 22.32 -30.42
CA ALA A 75 -20.71 22.12 -31.24
C ALA A 75 -21.83 21.40 -30.44
N PHE A 76 -22.44 22.05 -29.44
CA PHE A 76 -23.67 21.54 -28.82
C PHE A 76 -24.53 22.65 -28.17
N HIS A 77 -25.84 22.38 -28.03
CA HIS A 77 -26.88 23.32 -27.61
C HIS A 77 -27.07 23.39 -26.09
N GLY A 78 -26.75 24.54 -25.48
CA GLY A 78 -27.10 24.88 -24.09
C GLY A 78 -26.26 26.02 -23.50
N ARG A 79 -26.82 26.79 -22.55
CA ARG A 79 -26.09 27.86 -21.85
C ARG A 79 -25.35 27.29 -20.64
N LYS A 80 -24.02 27.19 -20.73
CA LYS A 80 -23.11 26.77 -19.63
C LYS A 80 -22.94 27.92 -18.61
N ALA A 81 -23.18 27.64 -17.33
CA ALA A 81 -22.93 28.61 -16.26
C ALA A 81 -21.44 28.66 -15.89
N SER A 82 -20.93 29.85 -15.60
CA SER A 82 -19.56 30.02 -15.08
C SER A 82 -19.39 29.38 -13.70
N PHE A 83 -18.19 28.88 -13.38
CA PHE A 83 -17.91 28.32 -12.04
C PHE A 83 -18.13 29.36 -10.93
N VAL A 84 -17.93 30.64 -11.23
CA VAL A 84 -18.21 31.76 -10.32
C VAL A 84 -19.70 31.85 -9.95
N VAL A 85 -20.60 31.61 -10.91
CA VAL A 85 -22.04 31.53 -10.67
C VAL A 85 -22.40 30.30 -9.85
N LEU A 86 -21.89 29.13 -10.25
CA LEU A 86 -22.17 27.87 -9.53
C LEU A 86 -21.71 27.93 -8.07
N ILE A 87 -20.51 28.44 -7.81
CA ILE A 87 -20.00 28.62 -6.45
C ILE A 87 -20.91 29.59 -5.68
N ARG A 88 -21.27 30.73 -6.27
CA ARG A 88 -22.16 31.69 -5.61
C ARG A 88 -23.50 31.07 -5.23
N ASP A 89 -24.09 30.27 -6.11
CA ASP A 89 -25.35 29.57 -5.87
C ASP A 89 -25.23 28.60 -4.68
N VAL A 90 -24.12 27.86 -4.58
CA VAL A 90 -23.84 27.01 -3.40
C VAL A 90 -23.80 27.84 -2.12
N TYR A 91 -23.08 28.97 -2.10
CA TYR A 91 -22.99 29.83 -0.91
C TYR A 91 -24.35 30.42 -0.50
N ASP A 92 -25.16 30.83 -1.47
CA ASP A 92 -26.49 31.38 -1.22
C ASP A 92 -27.46 30.28 -0.73
N LEU A 93 -27.33 29.04 -1.24
CA LEU A 93 -28.07 27.87 -0.75
C LEU A 93 -27.68 27.47 0.68
N LEU A 94 -26.38 27.46 1.01
CA LEU A 94 -25.89 27.17 2.37
C LEU A 94 -26.32 28.25 3.38
N ALA A 95 -26.45 29.50 2.95
CA ALA A 95 -26.93 30.60 3.79
C ALA A 95 -28.47 30.64 3.93
N SER A 96 -29.21 29.89 3.09
CA SER A 96 -30.67 29.91 3.09
C SER A 96 -31.27 29.16 4.28
N VAL A 97 -32.35 29.71 4.85
CA VAL A 97 -33.02 29.17 6.06
C VAL A 97 -33.72 27.83 5.78
N THR A 98 -34.14 27.59 4.53
CA THR A 98 -34.87 26.37 4.11
C THR A 98 -33.98 25.31 3.47
N GLN A 99 -32.67 25.58 3.30
CA GLN A 99 -31.67 24.71 2.64
C GLN A 99 -32.27 23.83 1.53
N ASP A 100 -32.51 24.40 0.34
CA ASP A 100 -33.06 23.64 -0.80
C ASP A 100 -32.03 22.60 -1.31
N ARG A 101 -32.04 21.42 -0.68
CA ARG A 101 -31.09 20.33 -0.96
C ARG A 101 -31.22 19.77 -2.37
N ARG A 102 -32.39 19.92 -3.01
CA ARG A 102 -32.57 19.50 -4.41
C ARG A 102 -31.76 20.40 -5.33
N LYS A 103 -31.84 21.72 -5.13
CA LYS A 103 -31.02 22.67 -5.90
C LYS A 103 -29.53 22.49 -5.62
N LEU A 104 -29.14 22.29 -4.36
CA LEU A 104 -27.73 22.04 -4.02
C LEU A 104 -27.19 20.78 -4.72
N ARG A 105 -27.98 19.71 -4.75
CA ARG A 105 -27.64 18.49 -5.48
C ARG A 105 -27.51 18.74 -6.99
N LEU A 106 -28.42 19.49 -7.60
CA LEU A 106 -28.35 19.80 -9.04
C LEU A 106 -27.06 20.54 -9.39
N VAL A 107 -26.66 21.51 -8.57
CA VAL A 107 -25.39 22.24 -8.77
C VAL A 107 -24.19 21.30 -8.62
N LEU A 108 -24.19 20.43 -7.61
CA LEU A 108 -23.11 19.44 -7.44
C LEU A 108 -23.07 18.41 -8.58
N GLN A 109 -24.21 18.00 -9.12
CA GLN A 109 -24.27 17.10 -10.28
C GLN A 109 -23.67 17.74 -11.53
N GLU A 110 -23.89 19.04 -11.76
CA GLU A 110 -23.21 19.77 -12.83
C GLU A 110 -21.70 19.81 -12.61
N LEU A 111 -21.23 20.00 -11.37
CA LEU A 111 -19.80 19.95 -11.04
C LEU A 111 -19.20 18.54 -11.23
N VAL A 112 -19.92 17.49 -10.84
CA VAL A 112 -19.52 16.09 -11.09
C VAL A 112 -19.34 15.85 -12.59
N GLN A 113 -20.32 16.24 -13.41
CA GLN A 113 -20.25 16.05 -14.86
C GLN A 113 -19.05 16.80 -15.48
N ARG A 114 -18.74 18.01 -15.00
CA ARG A 114 -17.66 18.83 -15.56
C ARG A 114 -16.26 18.43 -15.09
N LEU A 115 -16.14 17.92 -13.87
CA LEU A 115 -14.85 17.68 -13.21
C LEU A 115 -14.46 16.19 -13.16
N LEU A 116 -15.43 15.27 -13.24
CA LEU A 116 -15.25 13.83 -13.07
C LEU A 116 -15.55 13.02 -14.35
N ASP A 117 -16.51 13.41 -15.17
CA ASP A 117 -17.00 12.62 -16.32
C ASP A 117 -16.52 13.19 -17.68
N PRO A 118 -15.51 12.57 -18.32
CA PRO A 118 -15.04 12.99 -19.64
C PRO A 118 -16.05 12.75 -20.77
N ASN A 119 -16.99 11.81 -20.61
CA ASN A 119 -17.87 11.33 -21.68
C ASN A 119 -19.21 12.08 -21.74
N GLY A 120 -19.61 12.75 -20.66
CA GLY A 120 -20.91 13.44 -20.56
C GLY A 120 -21.05 14.70 -21.44
N VAL A 121 -19.95 15.23 -21.99
CA VAL A 121 -19.95 16.50 -22.76
C VAL A 121 -19.60 16.29 -24.24
N HIS A 122 -18.94 15.20 -24.62
CA HIS A 122 -18.52 14.93 -26.00
C HIS A 122 -18.67 13.45 -26.38
N ALA A 123 -19.92 12.99 -26.54
CA ALA A 123 -20.20 11.65 -27.06
C ALA A 123 -20.37 11.59 -28.60
N GLN A 124 -20.27 12.72 -29.31
CA GLN A 124 -20.31 12.75 -30.78
C GLN A 124 -19.44 13.87 -31.31
N ASP A 125 -18.29 13.53 -31.90
CA ASP A 125 -17.76 14.32 -33.01
C ASP A 125 -17.33 13.37 -34.13
N ASP A 126 -17.95 13.60 -35.29
CA ASP A 126 -17.71 12.87 -36.53
C ASP A 126 -16.31 13.21 -37.06
N GLY A 127 -15.59 12.18 -37.50
CA GLY A 127 -14.16 12.26 -37.83
C GLY A 127 -13.75 13.43 -38.73
N ALA A 128 -12.91 14.33 -38.18
CA ALA A 128 -12.03 15.21 -38.96
C ALA A 128 -10.96 15.88 -38.06
N GLY A 129 -10.16 15.11 -37.33
CA GLY A 129 -9.01 15.64 -36.60
C GLY A 129 -7.99 14.54 -36.32
N SER A 130 -6.75 14.70 -36.80
CA SER A 130 -5.69 13.70 -36.72
C SER A 130 -5.00 13.61 -35.34
N GLY A 131 -5.75 13.84 -34.25
CA GLY A 131 -5.27 13.74 -32.87
C GLY A 131 -6.06 12.68 -32.11
N ASP A 132 -5.41 12.02 -31.15
CA ASP A 132 -6.05 10.96 -30.36
C ASP A 132 -7.21 11.55 -29.52
N PRO A 133 -8.47 11.09 -29.68
CA PRO A 133 -9.64 11.69 -29.03
C PRO A 133 -9.54 11.70 -27.49
N GLU A 134 -8.87 10.69 -26.92
CA GLU A 134 -8.69 10.55 -25.47
C GLU A 134 -7.79 11.64 -24.88
N GLU A 135 -6.76 12.07 -25.62
CA GLU A 135 -5.81 13.11 -25.19
C GLU A 135 -6.46 14.50 -25.17
N ALA A 136 -7.33 14.77 -26.14
CA ALA A 136 -8.08 16.03 -26.22
C ALA A 136 -9.09 16.18 -25.07
N VAL A 137 -9.79 15.10 -24.70
CA VAL A 137 -10.75 15.09 -23.59
C VAL A 137 -10.05 15.24 -22.24
N GLY A 138 -8.91 14.57 -22.04
CA GLY A 138 -8.09 14.72 -20.83
C GLY A 138 -7.60 16.16 -20.61
N SER A 139 -7.14 16.83 -21.67
CA SER A 139 -6.69 18.23 -21.63
C SER A 139 -7.82 19.20 -21.25
N PHE A 140 -9.04 18.97 -21.74
CA PHE A 140 -10.21 19.78 -21.40
C PHE A 140 -10.60 19.66 -19.93
N VAL A 141 -10.70 18.43 -19.41
CA VAL A 141 -11.06 18.19 -18.01
C VAL A 141 -10.00 18.79 -17.06
N ALA A 142 -8.72 18.72 -17.43
CA ALA A 142 -7.65 19.38 -16.69
C ALA A 142 -7.83 20.92 -16.61
N ALA A 143 -8.22 21.56 -17.72
CA ALA A 143 -8.48 23.00 -17.76
C ALA A 143 -9.70 23.42 -16.90
N GLU A 144 -10.77 22.61 -16.89
CA GLU A 144 -11.93 22.83 -16.04
C GLU A 144 -11.56 22.70 -14.55
N ARG A 145 -10.79 21.67 -14.17
CA ARG A 145 -10.28 21.48 -12.80
C ARG A 145 -9.41 22.65 -12.36
N GLU A 146 -8.49 23.10 -13.20
CA GLU A 146 -7.63 24.25 -12.90
C GLU A 146 -8.46 25.54 -12.72
N THR A 147 -9.44 25.77 -13.59
CA THR A 147 -10.31 26.95 -13.52
C THR A 147 -11.14 26.93 -12.24
N PHE A 148 -11.71 25.78 -11.88
CA PHE A 148 -12.49 25.60 -10.66
C PHE A 148 -11.66 25.83 -9.39
N LEU A 149 -10.44 25.31 -9.32
CA LEU A 149 -9.52 25.57 -8.21
C LEU A 149 -9.14 27.05 -8.13
N ARG A 150 -8.86 27.70 -9.26
CA ARG A 150 -8.47 29.12 -9.33
C ARG A 150 -9.52 30.08 -8.75
N VAL A 151 -10.80 29.68 -8.80
CA VAL A 151 -11.92 30.47 -8.26
C VAL A 151 -12.33 30.05 -6.83
N GLY A 152 -11.57 29.17 -6.17
CA GLY A 152 -11.83 28.73 -4.79
C GLY A 152 -12.91 27.66 -4.67
N GLY A 153 -13.01 26.76 -5.65
CA GLY A 153 -13.97 25.67 -5.65
C GLY A 153 -13.77 24.65 -4.54
N ASP A 154 -12.52 24.33 -4.20
CA ASP A 154 -12.12 23.49 -3.07
C ASP A 154 -12.63 24.03 -1.72
N GLU A 155 -12.46 25.32 -1.48
CA GLU A 155 -12.95 26.05 -0.31
C GLU A 155 -14.48 26.02 -0.21
N CYS A 156 -15.17 26.06 -1.36
CA CYS A 156 -16.62 25.92 -1.43
C CYS A 156 -17.04 24.50 -0.99
N LEU A 157 -16.39 23.47 -1.52
CA LEU A 157 -16.68 22.06 -1.20
C LEU A 157 -16.41 21.73 0.28
N LEU A 158 -15.31 22.24 0.85
CA LEU A 158 -15.02 22.07 2.28
C LEU A 158 -16.10 22.69 3.17
N ARG A 159 -16.71 23.79 2.76
CA ARG A 159 -17.84 24.42 3.49
C ARG A 159 -19.11 23.61 3.35
N VAL A 160 -19.37 23.00 2.20
CA VAL A 160 -20.48 22.04 2.03
C VAL A 160 -20.31 20.87 3.01
N LEU A 161 -19.14 20.24 3.05
CA LEU A 161 -18.84 19.16 4.00
C LEU A 161 -19.05 19.61 5.45
N HIS A 162 -18.56 20.80 5.79
CA HIS A 162 -18.66 21.35 7.13
C HIS A 162 -20.10 21.65 7.55
N ALA A 163 -20.90 22.25 6.66
CA ALA A 163 -22.31 22.55 6.93
C ALA A 163 -23.10 21.25 7.19
N LEU A 164 -22.86 20.22 6.38
CA LEU A 164 -23.46 18.91 6.60
C LEU A 164 -23.01 18.31 7.94
N ARG A 165 -21.71 18.40 8.29
CA ARG A 165 -21.20 17.94 9.59
C ARG A 165 -21.91 18.61 10.77
N GLN A 166 -22.13 19.93 10.72
CA GLN A 166 -22.85 20.66 11.78
C GLN A 166 -24.30 20.20 11.94
N GLU A 167 -24.98 19.93 10.83
CA GLU A 167 -26.35 19.40 10.88
C GLU A 167 -26.44 18.06 11.62
N ASP A 168 -25.46 17.15 11.46
CA ASP A 168 -25.44 15.88 12.21
C ASP A 168 -25.35 16.13 13.72
N GLN A 169 -24.53 17.09 14.12
CA GLN A 169 -24.39 17.47 15.53
C GLN A 169 -25.70 18.02 16.12
N MET A 170 -26.39 18.89 15.38
CA MET A 170 -27.65 19.47 15.83
C MET A 170 -28.76 18.42 15.96
N LEU A 171 -28.83 17.48 15.00
CA LEU A 171 -29.78 16.37 15.04
C LEU A 171 -29.51 15.45 16.23
N HIS A 172 -28.23 15.18 16.54
CA HIS A 172 -27.85 14.36 17.68
C HIS A 172 -28.17 15.04 19.02
N ALA A 173 -27.79 16.31 19.18
CA ALA A 173 -28.07 17.09 20.39
C ALA A 173 -29.58 17.23 20.65
N ALA A 174 -30.41 17.18 19.61
CA ALA A 174 -31.86 17.15 19.72
C ALA A 174 -32.42 15.76 20.10
N ALA A 175 -31.71 14.67 19.79
CA ALA A 175 -32.13 13.31 20.12
C ALA A 175 -31.79 12.90 21.57
N GLU A 176 -30.70 13.41 22.14
CA GLU A 176 -30.31 13.14 23.54
C GLU A 176 -31.19 13.88 24.57
N LYS A 177 -31.83 14.98 24.18
CA LYS A 177 -32.77 15.72 25.05
C LYS A 177 -34.18 15.16 24.89
N GLN A 178 -34.64 14.30 25.81
CA GLN A 178 -36.09 13.99 25.90
C GLN A 178 -36.88 15.28 26.17
N PRO A 179 -38.00 15.56 25.47
CA PRO A 179 -38.84 16.70 25.81
C PRO A 179 -39.67 16.38 27.07
N PRO A 180 -39.95 17.35 27.96
CA PRO A 180 -41.01 17.18 28.94
C PRO A 180 -42.36 17.04 28.22
N LEU A 181 -43.25 16.22 28.78
CA LEU A 181 -44.57 15.84 28.24
C LEU A 181 -45.61 16.98 28.14
N TRP A 182 -45.21 18.25 28.18
CA TRP A 182 -46.11 19.38 27.98
C TRP A 182 -45.34 20.56 27.38
N SER A 183 -45.32 20.67 26.05
CA SER A 183 -45.34 21.99 25.40
C SER A 183 -45.54 21.81 23.90
N THR A 184 -46.80 21.86 23.47
CA THR A 184 -47.18 21.94 22.05
C THR A 184 -47.32 23.40 21.59
N LEU A 185 -46.86 24.38 22.37
CA LEU A 185 -47.03 25.79 22.04
C LEU A 185 -45.79 26.57 22.50
N VAL A 186 -45.24 27.36 21.57
CA VAL A 186 -44.10 28.28 21.73
C VAL A 186 -42.74 27.63 21.54
N LEU A 187 -42.13 27.80 20.35
CA LEU A 187 -40.68 27.93 20.14
C LEU A 187 -40.33 28.33 18.68
N ASP A 188 -40.97 29.40 18.15
CA ASP A 188 -40.51 30.08 16.92
C ASP A 188 -39.50 31.21 17.20
N GLY A 189 -39.20 31.50 18.47
CA GLY A 189 -38.40 32.65 18.89
C GLY A 189 -36.92 32.37 19.22
N GLU A 190 -36.56 31.17 19.68
CA GLU A 190 -35.25 30.93 20.31
C GLU A 190 -34.21 30.21 19.42
N ARG A 191 -34.49 30.00 18.12
CA ARG A 191 -33.45 29.56 17.16
C ARG A 191 -32.42 30.64 16.82
N ARG A 192 -32.55 31.86 17.36
CA ARG A 192 -31.78 33.05 16.93
C ARG A 192 -30.51 33.37 17.72
N GLN A 193 -30.16 32.64 18.79
CA GLN A 193 -29.01 33.01 19.63
C GLN A 193 -28.13 31.83 20.03
N LYS A 194 -27.51 31.18 19.05
CA LYS A 194 -26.12 30.71 19.19
C LYS A 194 -25.41 31.14 17.91
N HIS A 195 -24.40 32.00 18.03
CA HIS A 195 -23.58 32.43 16.90
C HIS A 195 -22.87 31.21 16.27
N GLY A 196 -23.55 30.57 15.32
CA GLY A 196 -22.93 29.69 14.37
C GLY A 196 -21.95 30.49 13.53
N VAL A 197 -20.76 29.92 13.34
CA VAL A 197 -19.74 30.47 12.45
C VAL A 197 -20.39 30.77 11.10
N SER A 198 -20.26 32.01 10.62
CA SER A 198 -20.82 32.42 9.32
C SER A 198 -20.36 31.45 8.23
N PRO A 199 -21.21 31.04 7.26
CA PRO A 199 -20.78 30.20 6.13
C PRO A 199 -19.66 30.85 5.28
N ARG A 200 -19.33 32.12 5.55
CA ARG A 200 -18.23 32.87 4.92
C ARG A 200 -17.01 33.07 5.84
N SER A 201 -16.91 32.34 6.95
CA SER A 201 -15.73 32.31 7.82
C SER A 201 -14.51 31.70 7.12
N ASP A 202 -13.33 31.85 7.72
CA ASP A 202 -12.11 31.16 7.27
C ASP A 202 -12.29 29.64 7.37
N VAL A 203 -11.98 28.91 6.27
CA VAL A 203 -12.06 27.45 6.22
C VAL A 203 -11.04 26.78 7.13
N ARG A 204 -9.91 27.45 7.41
CA ARG A 204 -8.88 26.94 8.30
C ARG A 204 -9.45 26.62 9.69
N ALA A 205 -10.14 27.58 10.29
CA ALA A 205 -10.73 27.45 11.61
C ALA A 205 -11.86 26.41 11.69
N LEU A 206 -12.47 26.03 10.56
CA LEU A 206 -13.58 25.07 10.53
C LEU A 206 -13.14 23.65 10.92
N TRP A 207 -11.88 23.30 10.65
CA TRP A 207 -11.37 21.94 10.80
C TRP A 207 -10.25 21.81 11.85
N GLU A 208 -9.98 22.86 12.62
CA GLU A 208 -8.97 22.87 13.69
C GLU A 208 -9.30 21.90 14.84
N THR A 209 -10.57 21.78 15.19
CA THR A 209 -11.00 20.90 16.29
C THR A 209 -11.60 19.60 15.75
N PRO A 210 -11.00 18.43 16.05
CA PRO A 210 -11.63 17.16 15.77
C PRO A 210 -12.88 17.02 16.65
N MET A 211 -14.02 16.73 16.03
CA MET A 211 -15.28 16.58 16.73
C MET A 211 -15.93 15.25 16.37
N PRO A 212 -16.47 14.51 17.36
CA PRO A 212 -17.12 13.24 17.09
C PRO A 212 -18.41 13.43 16.29
N VAL A 213 -18.59 12.60 15.26
CA VAL A 213 -19.83 12.51 14.49
C VAL A 213 -20.51 11.17 14.74
N ILE A 214 -21.80 11.23 15.04
CA ILE A 214 -22.67 10.06 15.12
C ILE A 214 -23.57 10.09 13.89
N ILE A 215 -23.26 9.25 12.92
CA ILE A 215 -24.07 9.07 11.72
C ILE A 215 -25.39 8.44 12.16
N SER A 216 -26.48 9.20 12.15
CA SER A 216 -27.77 8.71 12.65
C SER A 216 -28.20 7.45 11.88
N PRO A 217 -28.62 6.37 12.55
CA PRO A 217 -29.20 5.22 11.87
C PRO A 217 -30.50 5.65 11.19
N SER A 218 -30.44 5.68 9.86
CA SER A 218 -31.55 5.72 8.89
C SER A 218 -32.88 6.32 9.38
N LYS A 219 -33.07 7.63 9.22
CA LYS A 219 -34.41 8.12 8.85
C LYS A 219 -34.60 7.91 7.35
N THR A 220 -35.57 7.09 6.96
CA THR A 220 -36.00 6.89 5.58
C THR A 220 -36.84 8.10 5.14
N GLY A 221 -36.17 9.08 4.53
CA GLY A 221 -36.82 10.25 3.94
C GLY A 221 -36.06 10.74 2.70
N SER A 222 -36.78 11.33 1.73
CA SER A 222 -36.20 11.90 0.50
C SER A 222 -35.07 12.88 0.81
N ASP A 223 -35.22 13.65 1.90
CA ASP A 223 -34.27 14.65 2.36
C ASP A 223 -32.95 14.05 2.89
N ALA A 224 -33.03 12.94 3.64
CA ALA A 224 -31.87 12.18 4.11
C ALA A 224 -31.13 11.47 2.96
N SER A 225 -31.86 11.05 1.91
CA SER A 225 -31.26 10.51 0.70
C SER A 225 -30.49 11.60 -0.06
N LEU A 226 -31.08 12.77 -0.28
CA LEU A 226 -30.43 13.90 -0.94
C LEU A 226 -29.13 14.31 -0.23
N ARG A 227 -29.16 14.40 1.10
CA ARG A 227 -27.97 14.68 1.94
C ARG A 227 -26.82 13.71 1.66
N LYS A 228 -27.09 12.41 1.58
CA LYS A 228 -26.07 11.38 1.32
C LYS A 228 -25.40 11.56 -0.04
N HIS A 229 -26.19 11.86 -1.08
CA HIS A 229 -25.66 12.11 -2.41
C HIS A 229 -24.79 13.36 -2.43
N ILE A 230 -25.23 14.47 -1.82
CA ILE A 230 -24.45 15.70 -1.70
C ILE A 230 -23.10 15.43 -1.02
N LEU A 231 -23.08 14.66 0.07
CA LEU A 231 -21.85 14.31 0.77
C LEU A 231 -20.91 13.48 -0.11
N ASN A 232 -21.44 12.47 -0.80
CA ASN A 232 -20.66 11.62 -1.71
C ASN A 232 -20.10 12.39 -2.90
N ASP A 233 -20.93 13.17 -3.59
CA ASP A 233 -20.52 13.99 -4.74
C ASP A 233 -19.42 14.98 -4.32
N THR A 234 -19.57 15.61 -3.14
CA THR A 234 -18.58 16.55 -2.61
C THR A 234 -17.24 15.87 -2.32
N MET A 235 -17.24 14.70 -1.68
CA MET A 235 -16.01 13.95 -1.40
C MET A 235 -15.36 13.42 -2.69
N ALA A 236 -16.16 12.94 -3.65
CA ALA A 236 -15.66 12.46 -4.94
C ALA A 236 -14.95 13.58 -5.72
N ILE A 237 -15.55 14.77 -5.80
CA ILE A 237 -14.91 15.94 -6.43
C ILE A 237 -13.62 16.32 -5.68
N LEU A 238 -13.66 16.40 -4.35
CA LEU A 238 -12.47 16.74 -3.56
C LEU A 238 -11.33 15.73 -3.75
N ARG A 239 -11.65 14.43 -3.81
CA ARG A 239 -10.66 13.37 -4.05
C ARG A 239 -9.95 13.56 -5.39
N GLU A 240 -10.71 13.70 -6.47
CA GLU A 240 -10.10 13.91 -7.80
C GLU A 240 -9.34 15.23 -7.91
N LEU A 241 -9.77 16.27 -7.20
CA LEU A 241 -9.02 17.53 -7.15
C LEU A 241 -7.71 17.41 -6.36
N CYS A 242 -7.66 16.59 -5.30
CA CYS A 242 -6.42 16.31 -4.57
C CYS A 242 -5.45 15.50 -5.44
N TYR A 243 -5.96 14.49 -6.14
CA TYR A 243 -5.19 13.72 -7.11
C TYR A 243 -4.62 14.61 -8.24
N PHE A 244 -5.43 15.54 -8.76
CA PHE A 244 -5.01 16.50 -9.80
C PHE A 244 -4.02 17.55 -9.28
N SER A 245 -4.16 18.01 -8.03
CA SER A 245 -3.35 19.09 -7.45
C SER A 245 -2.76 18.72 -6.09
N VAL A 246 -1.47 18.37 -6.10
CA VAL A 246 -0.69 18.10 -4.89
C VAL A 246 -0.73 19.28 -3.90
N ASN A 247 -0.77 20.52 -4.40
CA ASN A 247 -0.88 21.72 -3.55
C ASN A 247 -2.18 21.73 -2.73
N LEU A 248 -3.30 21.26 -3.29
CA LEU A 248 -4.54 21.13 -2.53
C LEU A 248 -4.38 20.08 -1.44
N ALA A 249 -3.84 18.90 -1.76
CA ALA A 249 -3.60 17.85 -0.78
C ALA A 249 -2.73 18.35 0.39
N ILE A 250 -1.66 19.11 0.11
CA ILE A 250 -0.82 19.76 1.13
C ILE A 250 -1.62 20.75 1.98
N GLN A 251 -2.50 21.55 1.38
CA GLN A 251 -3.34 22.46 2.16
C GLN A 251 -4.33 21.72 3.07
N LEU A 252 -4.78 20.53 2.69
CA LEU A 252 -5.72 19.73 3.49
C LEU A 252 -5.03 18.91 4.58
N CYS A 253 -3.74 18.56 4.43
CA CYS A 253 -3.07 17.61 5.32
C CYS A 253 -2.91 18.09 6.77
N ASP A 254 -2.89 19.41 7.00
CA ASP A 254 -2.85 20.01 8.34
C ASP A 254 -4.22 20.07 9.04
N LYS A 255 -5.31 19.73 8.33
CA LYS A 255 -6.68 19.80 8.86
C LYS A 255 -7.08 18.50 9.55
N ASP A 256 -6.52 18.23 10.72
CA ASP A 256 -6.79 17.01 11.48
C ASP A 256 -8.28 16.74 11.74
N GLY A 257 -9.09 17.79 11.98
CA GLY A 257 -10.53 17.63 12.15
C GLY A 257 -11.26 17.17 10.89
N LEU A 258 -10.72 17.42 9.70
CA LEU A 258 -11.23 16.89 8.43
C LEU A 258 -10.89 15.40 8.33
N ILE A 259 -9.64 15.02 8.60
CA ILE A 259 -9.19 13.63 8.57
C ILE A 259 -10.03 12.80 9.56
N VAL A 260 -10.19 13.25 10.81
CA VAL A 260 -11.05 12.57 11.80
C VAL A 260 -12.48 12.43 11.28
N TYR A 261 -13.06 13.46 10.69
CA TYR A 261 -14.41 13.40 10.14
C TYR A 261 -14.53 12.37 9.00
N LEU A 262 -13.58 12.33 8.08
CA LEU A 262 -13.55 11.36 6.98
C LEU A 262 -13.44 9.92 7.52
N PHE A 263 -12.58 9.68 8.52
CA PHE A 263 -12.50 8.38 9.20
C PHE A 263 -13.83 7.95 9.81
N GLN A 264 -14.58 8.88 10.42
CA GLN A 264 -15.90 8.57 10.97
C GLN A 264 -16.92 8.23 9.88
N LEU A 265 -16.86 8.90 8.72
CA LEU A 265 -17.68 8.58 7.56
C LEU A 265 -17.39 7.18 7.00
N MET A 266 -16.16 6.69 7.09
CA MET A 266 -15.80 5.32 6.65
C MET A 266 -16.56 4.22 7.40
N GLY A 267 -17.10 4.49 8.58
CA GLY A 267 -17.94 3.53 9.32
C GLY A 267 -19.27 3.22 8.62
N ASP A 268 -19.67 4.02 7.64
CA ASP A 268 -20.83 3.79 6.79
C ASP A 268 -20.38 3.40 5.38
N VAL A 269 -20.78 2.20 4.95
CA VAL A 269 -20.44 1.60 3.65
C VAL A 269 -20.62 2.57 2.49
N ARG A 270 -21.65 3.42 2.53
CA ARG A 270 -22.02 4.32 1.42
C ARG A 270 -21.01 5.43 1.17
N PHE A 271 -20.21 5.77 2.17
CA PHE A 271 -19.22 6.84 2.12
C PHE A 271 -17.79 6.32 2.03
N PHE A 272 -17.59 5.03 2.29
CA PHE A 272 -16.27 4.42 2.44
C PHE A 272 -15.31 4.74 1.28
N ASP A 273 -15.69 4.46 0.03
CA ASP A 273 -14.77 4.58 -1.12
C ASP A 273 -14.26 6.02 -1.31
N ASN A 274 -15.16 7.01 -1.22
CA ASN A 274 -14.80 8.42 -1.39
C ASN A 274 -14.06 8.97 -0.16
N ALA A 275 -14.47 8.58 1.05
CA ALA A 275 -13.82 9.03 2.28
C ALA A 275 -12.41 8.44 2.41
N SER A 276 -12.25 7.13 2.18
CA SER A 276 -10.96 6.44 2.24
C SER A 276 -10.03 6.93 1.15
N GLY A 277 -10.50 7.08 -0.09
CA GLY A 277 -9.69 7.63 -1.18
C GLY A 277 -9.24 9.06 -0.90
N LEU A 278 -10.12 9.94 -0.40
CA LEU A 278 -9.72 11.30 -0.04
C LEU A 278 -8.70 11.33 1.12
N VAL A 279 -8.86 10.47 2.14
CA VAL A 279 -7.87 10.36 3.22
C VAL A 279 -6.53 9.85 2.71
N GLU A 280 -6.53 8.91 1.77
CA GLU A 280 -5.31 8.40 1.12
C GLU A 280 -4.53 9.54 0.46
N GLU A 281 -5.16 10.33 -0.41
CA GLU A 281 -4.54 11.47 -1.09
C GLU A 281 -3.98 12.51 -0.10
N ILE A 282 -4.71 12.79 0.99
CA ILE A 282 -4.31 13.76 2.01
C ILE A 282 -3.12 13.24 2.83
N LEU A 283 -3.13 11.98 3.25
CA LEU A 283 -2.06 11.40 4.07
C LEU A 283 -0.80 11.05 3.27
N ALA A 284 -0.94 10.83 1.96
CA ALA A 284 0.20 10.54 1.07
C ALA A 284 1.22 11.68 1.08
N VAL A 285 0.75 12.94 1.06
CA VAL A 285 1.59 14.14 1.02
C VAL A 285 1.98 14.68 2.40
N ARG A 286 1.47 14.09 3.49
CA ARG A 286 1.69 14.57 4.85
C ARG A 286 3.09 14.23 5.35
N GLU A 287 3.81 15.22 5.87
CA GLU A 287 5.19 15.04 6.37
C GLU A 287 5.26 14.41 7.76
N GLU A 288 4.21 14.57 8.58
CA GLU A 288 4.12 14.01 9.93
C GLU A 288 3.09 12.88 9.99
N SER A 289 3.38 11.85 10.80
CA SER A 289 2.46 10.73 11.02
C SER A 289 1.17 11.18 11.69
N PHE A 290 0.02 10.70 11.20
CA PHE A 290 -1.29 10.99 11.80
C PHE A 290 -1.57 10.05 12.98
N ASP A 291 -2.05 10.60 14.09
CA ASP A 291 -2.35 9.87 15.33
C ASP A 291 -3.77 9.30 15.31
N LEU A 292 -3.88 7.98 15.13
CA LEU A 292 -5.16 7.27 15.07
C LEU A 292 -5.95 7.35 16.39
N SER A 293 -5.30 7.62 17.53
CA SER A 293 -6.01 7.77 18.81
C SER A 293 -6.91 9.00 18.86
N ARG A 294 -6.75 9.95 17.91
CA ARG A 294 -7.63 11.10 17.74
C ARG A 294 -8.99 10.73 17.14
N ILE A 295 -9.14 9.53 16.56
CA ILE A 295 -10.38 9.08 15.93
C ILE A 295 -11.31 8.47 17.00
N PRO A 296 -12.47 9.07 17.27
CA PRO A 296 -13.45 8.50 18.20
C PRO A 296 -14.00 7.18 17.66
N ASN A 297 -14.14 6.17 18.52
CA ASN A 297 -14.67 4.86 18.17
C ASN A 297 -13.92 4.16 17.01
N PHE A 298 -12.61 4.39 16.87
CA PHE A 298 -11.77 3.77 15.83
C PHE A 298 -12.01 2.26 15.69
N HIS A 299 -12.01 1.53 16.82
CA HIS A 299 -12.27 0.10 16.84
C HIS A 299 -13.63 -0.24 16.20
N SER A 300 -14.70 0.47 16.55
CA SER A 300 -16.04 0.24 15.99
C SER A 300 -16.09 0.49 14.49
N ILE A 301 -15.39 1.50 13.99
CA ILE A 301 -15.27 1.77 12.55
C ILE A 301 -14.58 0.59 11.86
N MET A 302 -13.47 0.11 12.40
CA MET A 302 -12.74 -1.06 11.89
C MET A 302 -13.56 -2.35 11.95
N HIS A 303 -14.40 -2.51 12.97
CA HIS A 303 -15.33 -3.64 13.08
C HIS A 303 -16.41 -3.62 11.98
N ALA A 304 -16.85 -2.44 11.54
CA ALA A 304 -17.90 -2.28 10.54
C ALA A 304 -17.46 -2.54 9.10
N LEU A 305 -16.15 -2.41 8.81
CA LEU A 305 -15.62 -2.62 7.46
C LEU A 305 -15.84 -4.06 6.96
N SER A 306 -16.27 -4.22 5.71
CA SER A 306 -16.26 -5.50 5.00
C SER A 306 -14.84 -5.96 4.64
N SER A 307 -14.68 -7.19 4.14
CA SER A 307 -13.38 -7.73 3.72
C SER A 307 -12.71 -6.88 2.64
N ARG A 308 -13.47 -6.42 1.64
CA ARG A 308 -13.00 -5.51 0.58
C ARG A 308 -12.59 -4.16 1.16
N GLN A 309 -13.42 -3.60 2.04
CA GLN A 309 -13.15 -2.29 2.64
C GLN A 309 -11.91 -2.33 3.52
N LEU A 310 -11.73 -3.38 4.33
CA LEU A 310 -10.52 -3.53 5.13
C LEU A 310 -9.28 -3.68 4.23
N ALA A 311 -9.37 -4.46 3.15
CA ALA A 311 -8.29 -4.63 2.20
C ALA A 311 -7.91 -3.31 1.51
N PHE A 312 -8.89 -2.53 1.05
CA PHE A 312 -8.66 -1.17 0.52
C PHE A 312 -8.04 -0.26 1.58
N PHE A 313 -8.58 -0.30 2.80
CA PHE A 313 -8.12 0.51 3.91
C PHE A 313 -6.65 0.24 4.29
N CYS A 314 -6.07 -0.91 3.92
CA CYS A 314 -4.63 -1.15 4.06
C CYS A 314 -3.76 -0.09 3.36
N ARG A 315 -4.26 0.53 2.28
CA ARG A 315 -3.58 1.66 1.60
C ARG A 315 -3.44 2.86 2.54
N VAL A 316 -4.53 3.22 3.22
CA VAL A 316 -4.54 4.27 4.26
C VAL A 316 -3.74 3.85 5.49
N LEU A 317 -3.89 2.60 5.93
CA LEU A 317 -3.22 2.07 7.10
C LEU A 317 -1.70 2.10 6.93
N ALA A 318 -1.20 1.76 5.73
CA ALA A 318 0.22 1.83 5.38
C ALA A 318 0.79 3.24 5.61
N LEU A 319 0.04 4.31 5.33
CA LEU A 319 0.48 5.70 5.48
C LEU A 319 0.58 6.15 6.95
N VAL A 320 -0.09 5.47 7.87
CA VAL A 320 -0.13 5.83 9.31
C VAL A 320 0.67 4.88 10.20
N VAL A 321 0.97 3.66 9.73
CA VAL A 321 1.80 2.68 10.46
C VAL A 321 3.25 2.66 9.97
N PHE A 322 3.58 3.42 8.92
CA PHE A 322 4.92 3.53 8.36
C PHE A 322 5.40 4.98 8.38
N GLU A 323 6.66 5.19 8.79
CA GLU A 323 7.23 6.52 8.98
C GLU A 323 7.29 7.31 7.66
N PRO A 324 6.76 8.55 7.59
CA PRO A 324 6.85 9.41 6.39
C PRO A 324 8.28 9.70 5.97
N GLU A 325 9.21 9.81 6.92
CA GLU A 325 10.64 9.98 6.64
C GLU A 325 11.20 8.77 5.87
N ASP A 326 10.80 7.54 6.22
CA ASP A 326 11.23 6.32 5.53
C ASP A 326 10.61 6.17 4.15
N ARG A 327 9.35 6.62 3.97
CA ARG A 327 8.71 6.68 2.64
C ARG A 327 9.51 7.52 1.66
N ARG A 328 9.88 8.74 2.07
CA ARG A 328 10.67 9.66 1.23
C ARG A 328 12.05 9.09 0.90
N LEU A 329 12.67 8.37 1.83
CA LEU A 329 13.94 7.70 1.59
C LEU A 329 13.82 6.58 0.54
N LEU A 330 12.75 5.79 0.58
CA LEU A 330 12.47 4.77 -0.44
C LEU A 330 12.23 5.40 -1.83
N GLU A 331 11.59 6.56 -1.90
CA GLU A 331 11.28 7.26 -3.15
C GLU A 331 12.52 7.91 -3.81
N THR A 332 13.49 8.37 -3.02
CA THR A 332 14.60 9.20 -3.55
C THR A 332 15.75 8.36 -4.13
N ALA A 333 15.73 7.02 -3.99
CA ALA A 333 16.76 6.07 -4.46
C ALA A 333 18.23 6.38 -4.08
N LYS A 334 18.47 7.39 -3.22
CA LYS A 334 19.81 7.80 -2.81
C LYS A 334 20.31 6.90 -1.70
N VAL A 335 21.48 6.29 -1.91
CA VAL A 335 22.23 5.55 -0.88
C VAL A 335 22.50 6.49 0.30
N ILE A 336 21.93 6.16 1.45
CA ILE A 336 22.08 6.96 2.67
C ILE A 336 23.50 6.78 3.21
N LYS A 337 24.21 7.88 3.48
CA LYS A 337 25.53 7.85 4.10
C LYS A 337 25.45 7.33 5.53
N SER A 338 26.48 6.62 5.99
CA SER A 338 26.49 5.99 7.33
C SER A 338 26.23 6.97 8.47
N LEU A 339 26.80 8.18 8.39
CA LEU A 339 26.59 9.21 9.41
C LEU A 339 25.15 9.72 9.44
N GLU A 340 24.49 9.83 8.29
CA GLU A 340 23.08 10.22 8.18
C GLU A 340 22.18 9.12 8.73
N LEU A 341 22.45 7.85 8.37
CA LEU A 341 21.73 6.70 8.90
C LEU A 341 21.86 6.59 10.43
N LEU A 342 23.05 6.78 10.98
CA LEU A 342 23.27 6.77 12.43
C LEU A 342 22.56 7.94 13.12
N LYS A 343 22.55 9.14 12.51
CA LYS A 343 21.77 10.28 13.01
C LYS A 343 20.28 9.97 13.00
N LEU A 344 19.76 9.36 11.93
CA LEU A 344 18.36 8.92 11.83
C LEU A 344 18.02 7.89 12.91
N ARG A 345 18.82 6.82 13.07
CA ARG A 345 18.63 5.80 14.11
C ARG A 345 18.67 6.41 15.51
N ARG A 346 19.63 7.30 15.79
CA ARG A 346 19.75 8.01 17.07
C ARG A 346 18.52 8.88 17.33
N ASN A 347 18.08 9.66 16.35
CA ASN A 347 16.91 10.51 16.49
C ASN A 347 15.64 9.68 16.78
N ARG A 348 15.46 8.52 16.12
CA ARG A 348 14.36 7.58 16.42
C ARG A 348 14.43 7.05 17.84
N MET A 349 15.61 6.60 18.27
CA MET A 349 15.81 6.06 19.62
C MET A 349 15.53 7.09 20.72
N MET A 350 15.82 8.37 20.45
CA MET A 350 15.58 9.47 21.39
C MET A 350 14.13 10.00 21.37
N ARG A 351 13.32 9.67 20.35
CA ARG A 351 11.89 10.03 20.31
C ARG A 351 11.11 9.12 21.28
N ALA A 352 10.87 9.64 22.48
CA ALA A 352 10.11 8.94 23.52
C ALA A 352 8.62 8.74 23.13
N ASP A 353 8.00 9.75 22.49
CA ASP A 353 6.62 9.70 22.00
C ASP A 353 6.61 9.64 20.47
N ASN A 354 6.49 8.43 19.92
CA ASN A 354 6.37 8.21 18.48
C ASN A 354 4.91 7.85 18.14
N ILE A 355 4.31 8.63 17.25
CA ILE A 355 2.93 8.43 16.79
C ILE A 355 2.78 7.07 16.09
N VAL A 356 3.76 6.62 15.32
CA VAL A 356 3.70 5.30 14.65
C VAL A 356 3.65 4.17 15.68
N ASP A 357 4.49 4.23 16.72
CA ASP A 357 4.46 3.24 17.81
C ASP A 357 3.11 3.25 18.56
N ARG A 358 2.47 4.42 18.71
CA ARG A 358 1.11 4.54 19.29
C ARG A 358 0.05 3.93 18.37
N ASN A 359 0.14 4.16 17.07
CA ASN A 359 -0.74 3.56 16.08
C ASN A 359 -0.60 2.03 16.07
N HIS A 360 0.63 1.52 16.14
CA HIS A 360 0.91 0.09 16.31
C HIS A 360 0.27 -0.45 17.59
N ALA A 361 0.39 0.24 18.72
CA ALA A 361 -0.24 -0.17 19.97
C ALA A 361 -1.78 -0.19 19.87
N LEU A 362 -2.38 0.79 19.19
CA LEU A 362 -3.83 0.83 18.95
C LEU A 362 -4.29 -0.38 18.13
N ILE A 363 -3.56 -0.74 17.07
CA ILE A 363 -3.87 -1.89 16.22
C ILE A 363 -3.66 -3.20 16.98
N PHE A 364 -2.57 -3.33 17.74
CA PHE A 364 -2.27 -4.52 18.54
C PHE A 364 -3.38 -4.83 19.56
N ASN A 365 -3.90 -3.78 20.20
CA ASN A 365 -5.01 -3.89 21.16
C ASN A 365 -6.36 -4.21 20.50
N SER A 366 -6.41 -4.31 19.16
CA SER A 366 -7.57 -4.73 18.38
C SER A 366 -7.30 -6.07 17.69
N PRO A 367 -7.43 -7.20 18.42
CA PRO A 367 -7.06 -8.52 17.87
C PRO A 367 -7.87 -8.90 16.63
N LEU A 368 -9.09 -8.36 16.48
CA LEU A 368 -9.91 -8.64 15.31
C LEU A 368 -9.33 -8.04 14.02
N ILE A 369 -8.65 -6.89 14.08
CA ILE A 369 -8.04 -6.29 12.88
C ILE A 369 -6.97 -7.25 12.33
N LEU A 370 -6.07 -7.73 13.19
CA LEU A 370 -5.03 -8.69 12.80
C LEU A 370 -5.61 -10.00 12.26
N GLN A 371 -6.62 -10.55 12.96
CA GLN A 371 -7.30 -11.76 12.51
C GLN A 371 -7.90 -11.56 11.12
N ARG A 372 -8.57 -10.43 10.88
CA ARG A 372 -9.21 -10.11 9.59
C ARG A 372 -8.19 -9.88 8.47
N LEU A 373 -7.06 -9.22 8.74
CA LEU A 373 -5.96 -9.09 7.77
C LEU A 373 -5.44 -10.46 7.34
N LEU A 374 -5.27 -11.39 8.29
CA LEU A 374 -4.84 -12.75 7.97
C LEU A 374 -5.92 -13.51 7.17
N ARG A 375 -7.20 -13.35 7.50
CA ARG A 375 -8.31 -13.95 6.72
C ARG A 375 -8.34 -13.44 5.28
N VAL A 376 -8.13 -12.15 5.07
CA VAL A 376 -8.03 -11.56 3.73
C VAL A 376 -6.89 -12.20 2.95
N LEU A 377 -5.70 -12.35 3.57
CA LEU A 377 -4.55 -12.98 2.93
C LEU A 377 -4.83 -14.46 2.58
N GLN A 378 -5.50 -15.20 3.48
CA GLN A 378 -5.92 -16.59 3.23
C GLN A 378 -6.87 -16.70 2.03
N VAL A 379 -7.83 -15.79 1.90
CA VAL A 379 -8.73 -15.77 0.74
C VAL A 379 -8.00 -15.36 -0.54
N GLN A 380 -7.07 -14.40 -0.44
CA GLN A 380 -6.24 -13.97 -1.57
C GLN A 380 -5.39 -15.11 -2.14
N ASN A 381 -4.98 -16.11 -1.36
CA ASN A 381 -4.23 -17.27 -1.86
C ASN A 381 -5.00 -18.11 -2.89
N PHE A 382 -6.33 -18.09 -2.88
CA PHE A 382 -7.12 -18.83 -3.87
C PHE A 382 -7.10 -18.21 -5.27
N TYR A 383 -6.73 -16.93 -5.40
CA TYR A 383 -6.64 -16.27 -6.70
C TYR A 383 -5.55 -16.88 -7.59
N PHE A 384 -4.48 -17.43 -7.00
CA PHE A 384 -3.41 -18.06 -7.78
C PHE A 384 -3.88 -19.29 -8.57
N ALA A 385 -5.03 -19.88 -8.21
CA ALA A 385 -5.66 -20.93 -9.02
C ALA A 385 -6.30 -20.40 -10.32
N LEU A 386 -6.45 -19.08 -10.44
CA LEU A 386 -6.99 -18.40 -11.62
C LEU A 386 -5.84 -17.82 -12.45
N ASN A 387 -4.94 -17.09 -11.79
CA ASN A 387 -3.78 -16.47 -12.42
C ASN A 387 -2.51 -16.73 -11.60
N PRO A 388 -1.59 -17.57 -12.10
CA PRO A 388 -0.35 -17.89 -11.40
C PRO A 388 0.70 -16.78 -11.48
N VAL A 389 0.55 -15.82 -12.41
CA VAL A 389 1.39 -14.61 -12.50
C VAL A 389 0.62 -13.45 -11.89
N TYR A 390 1.22 -12.69 -10.98
CA TYR A 390 0.46 -11.61 -10.34
C TYR A 390 0.29 -10.40 -11.28
N GLU A 391 -0.83 -10.39 -11.99
CA GLU A 391 -1.44 -9.21 -12.60
C GLU A 391 -2.83 -9.01 -11.98
N PRO A 392 -2.98 -8.10 -11.01
CA PRO A 392 -4.22 -7.96 -10.25
C PRO A 392 -5.42 -7.52 -11.08
N PHE A 393 -5.21 -7.00 -12.30
CA PHE A 393 -6.25 -6.68 -13.26
C PHE A 393 -5.75 -6.81 -14.71
N SER A 394 -6.51 -7.49 -15.56
CA SER A 394 -6.52 -7.15 -16.98
C SER A 394 -7.32 -5.85 -17.16
N SER A 395 -6.94 -4.99 -18.11
CA SER A 395 -7.72 -3.79 -18.46
C SER A 395 -9.17 -4.11 -18.81
N GLU A 396 -9.40 -5.30 -19.34
CA GLU A 396 -10.70 -5.85 -19.67
C GLU A 396 -11.54 -6.21 -18.43
N LEU A 397 -10.97 -6.90 -17.43
CA LEU A 397 -11.70 -7.24 -16.21
C LEU A 397 -12.10 -5.97 -15.44
N ALA A 398 -11.19 -5.00 -15.36
CA ALA A 398 -11.42 -3.74 -14.66
C ALA A 398 -12.58 -2.92 -15.26
N THR A 399 -12.81 -3.02 -16.57
CA THR A 399 -13.89 -2.32 -17.29
C THR A 399 -15.14 -3.17 -17.50
N SER A 400 -15.14 -4.43 -17.06
CA SER A 400 -16.26 -5.34 -17.25
C SER A 400 -17.48 -5.00 -16.38
N ALA A 401 -18.68 -5.09 -16.97
CA ALA A 401 -19.94 -4.89 -16.27
C ALA A 401 -20.18 -5.98 -15.20
N GLU A 402 -19.66 -7.18 -15.44
CA GLU A 402 -19.66 -8.31 -14.51
C GLU A 402 -18.88 -8.01 -13.24
N PHE A 403 -17.67 -7.46 -13.36
CA PHE A 403 -16.87 -7.05 -12.21
C PHE A 403 -17.53 -5.88 -11.47
N ALA A 404 -18.06 -4.88 -12.18
CA ALA A 404 -18.83 -3.80 -11.56
C ALA A 404 -20.05 -4.31 -10.77
N THR A 405 -20.76 -5.31 -11.30
CA THR A 405 -21.90 -5.96 -10.62
C THR A 405 -21.44 -6.70 -9.37
N LEU A 406 -20.32 -7.43 -9.45
CA LEU A 406 -19.72 -8.12 -8.32
C LEU A 406 -19.31 -7.13 -7.21
N LEU A 407 -18.72 -6.00 -7.57
CA LEU A 407 -18.34 -4.94 -6.64
C LEU A 407 -19.57 -4.32 -5.96
N TYR A 408 -20.68 -4.17 -6.67
CA TYR A 408 -21.94 -3.67 -6.10
C TYR A 408 -22.63 -4.69 -5.18
N GLN A 409 -22.61 -5.97 -5.52
CA GLN A 409 -23.20 -7.02 -4.67
C GLN A 409 -22.42 -7.27 -3.37
N THR A 410 -21.12 -6.93 -3.35
CA THR A 410 -20.24 -7.14 -2.21
C THR A 410 -20.15 -5.95 -1.26
N SER A 411 -20.78 -4.82 -1.58
CA SER A 411 -20.67 -3.60 -0.77
C SER A 411 -21.60 -3.60 0.46
N ASP A 412 -22.80 -4.17 0.40
CA ASP A 412 -23.89 -3.81 1.32
C ASP A 412 -23.93 -4.50 2.70
N ARG A 413 -23.06 -5.47 3.02
CA ARG A 413 -23.05 -6.18 4.33
C ARG A 413 -21.66 -6.62 4.79
N SER A 414 -21.48 -6.71 6.11
CA SER A 414 -20.37 -7.46 6.72
C SER A 414 -20.37 -8.88 6.17
N ASP A 415 -19.29 -9.25 5.47
CA ASP A 415 -19.12 -10.53 4.79
C ASP A 415 -18.14 -11.46 5.50
N TRP A 416 -17.73 -11.12 6.73
CA TRP A 416 -16.77 -11.87 7.52
C TRP A 416 -17.22 -13.28 7.87
N ASP A 417 -18.51 -13.49 8.17
CA ASP A 417 -19.05 -14.83 8.40
C ASP A 417 -18.88 -15.73 7.16
N THR A 418 -19.03 -15.15 5.97
CA THR A 418 -18.80 -15.86 4.71
C THR A 418 -17.32 -16.17 4.56
N ILE A 419 -16.43 -15.19 4.77
CA ILE A 419 -14.97 -15.37 4.71
C ILE A 419 -14.51 -16.48 5.66
N ASP A 420 -14.98 -16.48 6.91
CA ASP A 420 -14.61 -17.50 7.90
C ASP A 420 -15.11 -18.88 7.48
N ARG A 421 -16.35 -19.01 6.98
CA ARG A 421 -16.85 -20.28 6.43
C ARG A 421 -16.01 -20.77 5.25
N LEU A 422 -15.61 -19.86 4.36
CA LEU A 422 -14.80 -20.21 3.19
C LEU A 422 -13.41 -20.71 3.61
N VAL A 423 -12.72 -19.99 4.49
CA VAL A 423 -11.38 -20.37 4.93
C VAL A 423 -11.36 -21.65 5.75
N THR A 424 -12.43 -21.93 6.50
CA THR A 424 -12.57 -23.13 7.34
C THR A 424 -13.29 -24.29 6.63
N HIS A 425 -13.71 -24.12 5.38
CA HIS A 425 -14.54 -25.11 4.71
C HIS A 425 -13.77 -26.43 4.50
N PRO A 426 -14.28 -27.59 4.97
CA PRO A 426 -13.56 -28.87 4.88
C PRO A 426 -13.19 -29.28 3.44
N ALA A 427 -14.02 -28.88 2.46
CA ALA A 427 -13.78 -29.21 1.05
C ALA A 427 -12.71 -28.35 0.37
N LEU A 428 -12.35 -27.19 0.93
CA LEU A 428 -11.37 -26.26 0.34
C LEU A 428 -9.92 -26.60 0.75
N GLY A 429 -9.75 -27.63 1.60
CA GLY A 429 -8.44 -28.14 2.04
C GLY A 429 -7.63 -27.11 2.83
N THR A 430 -6.56 -27.56 3.50
CA THR A 430 -5.61 -26.64 4.17
C THR A 430 -4.62 -26.01 3.20
N SER A 431 -4.49 -26.54 1.99
CA SER A 431 -3.56 -26.09 0.94
C SER A 431 -4.13 -25.01 0.02
N GLY A 432 -5.43 -24.69 0.14
CA GLY A 432 -6.11 -23.76 -0.77
C GLY A 432 -6.02 -24.18 -2.25
N ASP A 433 -5.77 -25.46 -2.52
CA ASP A 433 -5.43 -25.94 -3.84
C ASP A 433 -6.68 -26.26 -4.67
N LEU A 434 -7.22 -25.22 -5.32
CA LEU A 434 -8.33 -25.34 -6.27
C LEU A 434 -7.88 -25.82 -7.67
N THR A 435 -6.62 -26.24 -7.85
CA THR A 435 -6.08 -26.68 -9.15
C THR A 435 -6.83 -27.86 -9.76
N ILE A 436 -7.49 -28.70 -8.94
CA ILE A 436 -8.36 -29.78 -9.41
C ILE A 436 -9.55 -29.24 -10.23
N LEU A 437 -10.10 -28.07 -9.87
CA LEU A 437 -11.16 -27.40 -10.64
C LEU A 437 -10.64 -26.82 -11.94
N HIS A 438 -9.42 -26.27 -11.92
CA HIS A 438 -8.76 -25.72 -13.12
C HIS A 438 -8.62 -26.79 -14.20
N ARG A 439 -8.24 -28.02 -13.83
CA ARG A 439 -8.17 -29.16 -14.76
C ARG A 439 -9.54 -29.55 -15.31
N HIS A 440 -10.59 -29.51 -14.49
CA HIS A 440 -11.96 -29.84 -14.90
C HIS A 440 -12.60 -28.75 -15.80
N HIS A 441 -12.30 -27.48 -15.53
CA HIS A 441 -12.81 -26.34 -16.29
C HIS A 441 -12.03 -26.10 -17.59
N GLN A 442 -10.70 -26.18 -17.59
CA GLN A 442 -9.90 -26.10 -18.82
C GLN A 442 -10.20 -27.25 -19.77
N ALA A 443 -10.38 -28.47 -19.26
CA ALA A 443 -10.80 -29.60 -20.09
C ALA A 443 -12.19 -29.37 -20.72
N ARG A 444 -13.11 -28.71 -20.01
CA ARG A 444 -14.44 -28.35 -20.54
C ARG A 444 -14.42 -27.16 -21.50
N ALA A 445 -13.61 -26.14 -21.24
CA ALA A 445 -13.41 -25.00 -22.13
C ALA A 445 -12.74 -25.45 -23.44
N ALA A 446 -11.76 -26.36 -23.36
CA ALA A 446 -11.17 -27.02 -24.52
C ALA A 446 -12.20 -27.86 -25.28
N GLN A 447 -13.06 -28.62 -24.59
CA GLN A 447 -14.17 -29.36 -25.22
C GLN A 447 -15.19 -28.43 -25.91
N ALA A 448 -15.51 -27.28 -25.30
CA ALA A 448 -16.40 -26.28 -25.89
C ALA A 448 -15.76 -25.66 -27.15
N ALA A 449 -14.47 -25.33 -27.11
CA ALA A 449 -13.73 -24.83 -28.27
C ALA A 449 -13.65 -25.85 -29.41
N THR A 450 -13.51 -27.16 -29.10
CA THR A 450 -13.57 -28.23 -30.12
C THR A 450 -14.97 -28.48 -30.66
N SER A 451 -16.03 -28.16 -29.90
CA SER A 451 -17.41 -28.32 -30.37
C SER A 451 -17.87 -27.22 -31.33
N THR A 452 -17.15 -26.10 -31.39
CA THR A 452 -17.38 -25.00 -32.36
C THR A 452 -16.79 -25.25 -33.75
N GLU A 453 -16.00 -26.31 -33.97
CA GLU A 453 -15.52 -26.69 -35.31
C GLU A 453 -16.52 -27.57 -36.09
N GLY A 454 -17.71 -27.83 -35.51
CA GLY A 454 -18.60 -28.90 -35.97
C GLY A 454 -20.02 -28.51 -36.39
N THR A 455 -20.33 -27.26 -36.77
CA THR A 455 -21.58 -26.94 -37.49
C THR A 455 -21.48 -25.56 -38.16
N THR A 456 -21.19 -25.55 -39.46
CA THR A 456 -21.30 -24.37 -40.32
C THR A 456 -22.76 -24.14 -40.70
N ASP A 457 -23.46 -23.24 -40.01
CA ASP A 457 -24.70 -22.62 -40.49
C ASP A 457 -24.38 -21.20 -41.02
N PRO A 458 -24.51 -20.91 -42.32
CA PRO A 458 -24.12 -19.65 -42.91
C PRO A 458 -25.29 -18.65 -42.87
N SER A 459 -25.68 -18.18 -41.68
CA SER A 459 -26.53 -16.97 -41.56
C SER A 459 -26.60 -16.40 -40.14
N SER A 460 -25.48 -15.89 -39.63
CA SER A 460 -25.56 -14.81 -38.65
C SER A 460 -24.34 -13.89 -38.74
N SER A 461 -24.63 -12.60 -38.72
CA SER A 461 -23.73 -11.48 -38.95
C SER A 461 -22.53 -11.46 -38.01
N SER A 462 -21.37 -11.21 -38.61
CA SER A 462 -20.07 -10.99 -38.01
C SER A 462 -20.04 -9.84 -36.99
N HIS A 463 -19.90 -10.18 -35.70
CA HIS A 463 -19.14 -9.36 -34.76
C HIS A 463 -17.94 -10.19 -34.31
N SER A 464 -16.74 -9.76 -34.71
CA SER A 464 -15.47 -10.33 -34.27
C SER A 464 -15.31 -10.18 -32.76
N GLN A 465 -15.71 -11.19 -32.00
CA GLN A 465 -15.47 -11.27 -30.56
C GLN A 465 -13.98 -11.58 -30.33
N ARG A 466 -13.24 -10.61 -29.79
CA ARG A 466 -11.91 -10.88 -29.21
C ARG A 466 -12.09 -11.89 -28.06
N PRO A 467 -11.18 -12.87 -27.89
CA PRO A 467 -11.27 -13.80 -26.76
C PRO A 467 -11.03 -13.04 -25.45
N PHE A 468 -11.96 -13.19 -24.50
CA PHE A 468 -11.85 -12.63 -23.16
C PHE A 468 -10.64 -13.20 -22.40
N SER A 469 -10.09 -12.41 -21.47
CA SER A 469 -9.16 -12.87 -20.43
C SER A 469 -9.76 -14.02 -19.62
N VAL A 470 -8.90 -14.92 -19.14
CA VAL A 470 -9.28 -16.15 -18.42
C VAL A 470 -10.13 -15.82 -17.19
N GLU A 471 -9.75 -14.77 -16.46
CA GLU A 471 -10.45 -14.27 -15.28
C GLU A 471 -11.87 -13.79 -15.62
N THR A 472 -12.02 -13.03 -16.71
CA THR A 472 -13.30 -12.50 -17.17
C THR A 472 -14.22 -13.62 -17.65
N ALA A 473 -13.68 -14.61 -18.37
CA ALA A 473 -14.41 -15.80 -18.80
C ALA A 473 -14.89 -16.65 -17.62
N ILE A 474 -14.03 -16.88 -16.62
CA ILE A 474 -14.38 -17.62 -15.40
C ILE A 474 -15.44 -16.86 -14.60
N LEU A 475 -15.27 -15.55 -14.41
CA LEU A 475 -16.23 -14.72 -13.67
C LEU A 475 -17.62 -14.76 -14.34
N ARG A 476 -17.67 -14.64 -15.67
CA ARG A 476 -18.91 -14.72 -16.44
C ARG A 476 -19.58 -16.08 -16.33
N ASP A 477 -18.83 -17.17 -16.43
CA ASP A 477 -19.35 -18.54 -16.22
C ASP A 477 -19.93 -18.70 -14.80
N LEU A 478 -19.22 -18.22 -13.77
CA LEU A 478 -19.69 -18.32 -12.38
C LEU A 478 -20.97 -17.52 -12.11
N ILE A 479 -21.12 -16.34 -12.73
CA ILE A 479 -22.30 -15.46 -12.60
C ILE A 479 -23.52 -16.03 -13.34
N PHE A 480 -23.35 -16.54 -14.57
CA PHE A 480 -24.46 -16.93 -15.45
C PHE A 480 -24.78 -18.43 -15.49
N ARG A 481 -24.13 -19.26 -14.67
CA ARG A 481 -24.39 -20.71 -14.56
C ARG A 481 -25.80 -21.04 -14.08
N ASN A 482 -26.56 -21.79 -14.89
CA ASN A 482 -27.79 -22.50 -14.46
C ASN A 482 -27.41 -23.79 -13.69
N ARG A 483 -27.74 -23.87 -12.39
CA ARG A 483 -27.28 -24.95 -11.49
C ARG A 483 -28.38 -25.99 -11.20
N SER A 484 -28.05 -27.29 -11.36
CA SER A 484 -28.91 -28.42 -11.00
C SER A 484 -29.09 -28.55 -9.47
N PRO A 485 -30.13 -29.25 -8.94
CA PRO A 485 -30.40 -29.36 -7.50
C PRO A 485 -29.33 -30.05 -6.65
N ASP A 486 -28.67 -31.08 -7.19
CA ASP A 486 -27.87 -32.02 -6.39
C ASP A 486 -26.39 -31.64 -6.20
N GLN A 487 -25.88 -30.62 -6.91
CA GLN A 487 -24.46 -30.20 -6.88
C GLN A 487 -24.18 -28.87 -6.14
N ARG A 488 -25.22 -28.22 -5.62
CA ARG A 488 -25.17 -26.80 -5.19
C ARG A 488 -24.17 -26.51 -4.06
N ALA A 489 -24.16 -27.28 -2.97
CA ALA A 489 -23.46 -26.84 -1.76
C ALA A 489 -21.92 -26.69 -1.89
N ARG A 490 -21.25 -27.59 -2.64
CA ARG A 490 -19.78 -27.56 -2.80
C ARG A 490 -19.36 -26.57 -3.90
N GLU A 491 -20.04 -26.60 -5.03
CA GLU A 491 -19.77 -25.71 -6.17
C GLU A 491 -20.10 -24.24 -5.83
N ASP A 492 -21.07 -23.99 -4.93
CA ASP A 492 -21.40 -22.65 -4.45
C ASP A 492 -20.29 -22.05 -3.57
N ALA A 493 -19.67 -22.85 -2.70
CA ALA A 493 -18.58 -22.38 -1.83
C ALA A 493 -17.32 -22.04 -2.66
N GLU A 494 -16.95 -22.90 -3.61
CA GLU A 494 -15.82 -22.69 -4.52
C GLU A 494 -16.02 -21.44 -5.40
N ALA A 495 -17.22 -21.26 -5.95
CA ALA A 495 -17.59 -20.06 -6.71
C ALA A 495 -17.46 -18.79 -5.87
N GLN A 496 -17.93 -18.82 -4.61
CA GLN A 496 -17.85 -17.67 -3.71
C GLN A 496 -16.41 -17.31 -3.36
N VAL A 497 -15.53 -18.30 -3.14
CA VAL A 497 -14.10 -18.06 -2.90
C VAL A 497 -13.44 -17.41 -4.10
N ILE A 498 -13.68 -17.93 -5.31
CA ILE A 498 -13.09 -17.39 -6.53
C ILE A 498 -13.54 -15.94 -6.75
N MET A 499 -14.83 -15.67 -6.65
CA MET A 499 -15.35 -14.31 -6.76
C MET A 499 -14.75 -13.35 -5.73
N LYS A 500 -14.61 -13.81 -4.47
CA LYS A 500 -14.01 -13.00 -3.40
C LYS A 500 -12.51 -12.81 -3.59
N SER A 501 -11.77 -13.83 -4.03
CA SER A 501 -10.34 -13.72 -4.25
C SER A 501 -10.02 -12.74 -5.39
N ILE A 502 -10.85 -12.67 -6.43
CA ILE A 502 -10.76 -11.66 -7.50
C ILE A 502 -10.93 -10.24 -6.93
N VAL A 503 -11.97 -10.00 -6.13
CA VAL A 503 -12.22 -8.66 -5.54
C VAL A 503 -11.09 -8.22 -4.60
N LEU A 504 -10.44 -9.16 -3.91
CA LEU A 504 -9.40 -8.87 -2.93
C LEU A 504 -7.99 -8.86 -3.52
N ALA A 505 -7.76 -9.48 -4.69
CA ALA A 505 -6.46 -9.57 -5.34
C ALA A 505 -5.69 -8.23 -5.45
N PRO A 506 -6.33 -7.09 -5.77
CA PRO A 506 -5.62 -5.81 -5.97
C PRO A 506 -4.88 -5.29 -4.76
N TYR A 507 -5.33 -5.65 -3.55
CA TYR A 507 -4.82 -5.11 -2.29
C TYR A 507 -3.79 -6.03 -1.62
N ARG A 508 -3.32 -7.07 -2.31
CA ARG A 508 -2.46 -8.11 -1.72
C ARG A 508 -1.13 -7.55 -1.25
N VAL A 509 -0.51 -6.67 -2.04
CA VAL A 509 0.77 -6.05 -1.71
C VAL A 509 0.61 -5.18 -0.45
N GLU A 510 -0.47 -4.41 -0.36
CA GLU A 510 -0.74 -3.52 0.77
C GLU A 510 -1.05 -4.29 2.05
N VAL A 511 -1.80 -5.39 1.98
CA VAL A 511 -2.04 -6.28 3.14
C VAL A 511 -0.71 -6.85 3.66
N LEU A 512 0.14 -7.36 2.76
CA LEU A 512 1.48 -7.84 3.14
C LEU A 512 2.37 -6.72 3.68
N PHE A 513 2.28 -5.52 3.11
CA PHE A 513 3.03 -4.35 3.54
C PHE A 513 2.67 -3.91 4.96
N VAL A 514 1.37 -3.82 5.27
CA VAL A 514 0.90 -3.50 6.63
C VAL A 514 1.38 -4.54 7.62
N LEU A 515 1.17 -5.84 7.35
CA LEU A 515 1.63 -6.92 8.24
C LEU A 515 3.15 -6.85 8.45
N CYS A 516 3.91 -6.63 7.38
CA CYS A 516 5.36 -6.51 7.43
C CYS A 516 5.80 -5.30 8.26
N THR A 517 5.10 -4.18 8.16
CA THR A 517 5.42 -2.95 8.89
C THR A 517 5.10 -3.06 10.37
N LEU A 518 4.04 -3.78 10.75
CA LEU A 518 3.71 -4.07 12.15
C LEU A 518 4.75 -4.99 12.81
N LEU A 519 5.46 -5.81 12.02
CA LEU A 519 6.63 -6.57 12.46
C LEU A 519 7.92 -5.72 12.47
N ASN A 520 7.78 -4.40 12.45
CA ASN A 520 8.85 -3.45 12.64
C ASN A 520 8.48 -2.49 13.78
N GLY A 521 9.47 -1.87 14.43
CA GLY A 521 9.23 -0.95 15.55
C GLY A 521 9.20 -1.61 16.93
N LYS A 522 8.74 -0.87 17.95
CA LYS A 522 8.94 -1.25 19.37
C LYS A 522 8.14 -2.48 19.81
N ARG A 523 7.03 -2.80 19.12
CA ARG A 523 6.14 -3.94 19.44
C ARG A 523 6.32 -5.14 18.51
N LYS A 524 7.41 -5.19 17.74
CA LYS A 524 7.72 -6.26 16.79
C LYS A 524 7.51 -7.66 17.38
N VAL A 525 8.05 -7.91 18.57
CA VAL A 525 7.97 -9.20 19.28
C VAL A 525 6.52 -9.59 19.59
N ASP A 526 5.73 -8.65 20.11
CA ASP A 526 4.30 -8.85 20.41
C ASP A 526 3.53 -9.28 19.14
N PHE A 527 3.75 -8.59 18.01
CA PHE A 527 3.11 -8.94 16.74
C PHE A 527 3.60 -10.27 16.17
N GLN A 528 4.89 -10.58 16.26
CA GLN A 528 5.45 -11.86 15.81
C GLN A 528 4.76 -13.02 16.55
N GLU A 529 4.62 -12.94 17.87
CA GLU A 529 3.95 -13.96 18.68
C GLU A 529 2.47 -14.09 18.32
N ARG A 530 1.76 -12.96 18.24
CA ARG A 530 0.34 -12.96 17.91
C ARG A 530 0.06 -13.53 16.52
N LEU A 531 0.87 -13.18 15.52
CA LEU A 531 0.73 -13.68 14.16
C LEU A 531 1.17 -15.15 14.05
N ALA A 532 2.14 -15.59 14.84
CA ALA A 532 2.52 -16.99 14.97
C ALA A 532 1.34 -17.83 15.48
N GLU A 533 0.71 -17.41 16.59
CA GLU A 533 -0.50 -18.06 17.16
C GLU A 533 -1.64 -18.14 16.14
N MET A 534 -1.82 -17.10 15.33
CA MET A 534 -2.87 -17.04 14.31
C MET A 534 -2.56 -17.90 13.07
N GLY A 535 -1.35 -18.46 12.94
CA GLY A 535 -0.97 -19.32 11.82
C GLY A 535 -0.52 -18.55 10.57
N LEU A 536 0.17 -17.41 10.74
CA LEU A 536 0.75 -16.66 9.62
C LEU A 536 1.66 -17.54 8.75
N ILE A 537 2.58 -18.29 9.36
CA ILE A 537 3.55 -19.10 8.62
C ILE A 537 2.87 -20.19 7.77
N LYS A 538 1.79 -20.81 8.28
CA LYS A 538 0.98 -21.74 7.48
C LYS A 538 0.42 -21.07 6.22
N THR A 539 -0.10 -19.85 6.38
CA THR A 539 -0.65 -19.05 5.27
C THR A 539 0.42 -18.68 4.25
N LEU A 540 1.61 -18.27 4.71
CA LEU A 540 2.74 -17.92 3.85
C LEU A 540 3.36 -19.15 3.16
N ASN A 541 3.39 -20.30 3.84
CA ASN A 541 3.85 -21.56 3.25
C ASN A 541 2.97 -21.98 2.07
N THR A 542 1.64 -21.86 2.21
CA THR A 542 0.70 -22.09 1.11
C THR A 542 0.88 -21.08 -0.01
N MET A 543 1.11 -19.80 0.32
CA MET A 543 1.33 -18.76 -0.68
C MET A 543 2.62 -18.99 -1.47
N PHE A 544 3.69 -19.46 -0.81
CA PHE A 544 4.97 -19.79 -1.45
C PHE A 544 4.81 -20.81 -2.57
N ASP A 545 4.02 -21.87 -2.33
CA ASP A 545 3.76 -22.94 -3.30
C ASP A 545 3.04 -22.46 -4.56
N LYS A 546 2.43 -21.27 -4.51
CA LYS A 546 1.73 -20.67 -5.65
C LYS A 546 2.62 -19.75 -6.49
N PHE A 547 3.80 -19.39 -6.00
CA PHE A 547 4.71 -18.53 -6.75
C PHE A 547 5.55 -19.31 -7.76
N GLN A 548 5.70 -18.72 -8.95
CA GLN A 548 6.65 -19.19 -9.94
C GLN A 548 8.01 -18.52 -9.71
N TRP A 549 8.95 -19.23 -9.07
CA TRP A 549 10.26 -18.68 -8.71
C TRP A 549 11.29 -18.68 -9.86
N THR A 550 11.13 -19.56 -10.84
CA THR A 550 12.02 -19.70 -12.00
C THR A 550 11.22 -19.46 -13.29
N SER A 551 10.91 -18.20 -13.61
CA SER A 551 10.22 -17.89 -14.86
C SER A 551 11.23 -17.58 -15.96
N THR A 552 11.25 -18.42 -17.00
CA THR A 552 12.11 -18.26 -18.20
C THR A 552 11.46 -17.40 -19.27
N VAL A 553 10.30 -16.80 -19.00
CA VAL A 553 9.51 -16.10 -20.01
C VAL A 553 9.99 -14.65 -20.09
N VAL A 554 10.52 -14.27 -21.25
CA VAL A 554 10.79 -12.87 -21.61
C VAL A 554 9.50 -12.08 -21.36
N PRO A 555 9.50 -10.98 -20.58
CA PRO A 555 8.29 -10.20 -20.34
C PRO A 555 7.64 -9.84 -21.67
N ALA A 556 6.36 -10.20 -21.85
CA ALA A 556 5.59 -9.82 -23.03
C ALA A 556 5.29 -8.31 -23.09
N HIS A 557 5.49 -7.61 -21.96
CA HIS A 557 5.25 -6.18 -21.77
C HIS A 557 6.56 -5.44 -21.53
N GLU A 558 6.67 -4.21 -22.03
CA GLU A 558 7.74 -3.30 -21.64
C GLU A 558 7.75 -3.15 -20.11
N PRO A 559 8.92 -3.16 -19.47
CA PRO A 559 8.99 -2.96 -18.03
C PRO A 559 8.36 -1.63 -17.60
N LEU A 560 7.86 -1.57 -16.36
CA LEU A 560 7.19 -0.38 -15.83
C LEU A 560 8.00 0.92 -15.97
N HIS A 561 9.33 0.81 -15.98
CA HIS A 561 10.25 1.95 -16.10
C HIS A 561 11.07 1.95 -17.41
N GLY A 562 10.63 1.21 -18.43
CA GLY A 562 11.28 1.14 -19.74
C GLY A 562 12.36 0.04 -19.87
N PRO A 563 13.06 -0.01 -21.01
CA PRO A 563 13.97 -1.10 -21.34
C PRO A 563 15.12 -1.26 -20.33
N GLY A 564 15.30 -2.48 -19.79
CA GLY A 564 16.36 -2.82 -18.83
C GLY A 564 15.99 -2.74 -17.34
N CYS A 565 14.70 -2.54 -17.02
CA CYS A 565 14.20 -2.58 -15.64
C CYS A 565 13.51 -3.93 -15.34
N ASP A 566 13.81 -4.56 -14.21
CA ASP A 566 13.14 -5.81 -13.78
C ASP A 566 11.90 -5.57 -12.89
N CYS A 567 11.44 -4.32 -12.78
CA CYS A 567 10.29 -3.97 -11.94
C CYS A 567 8.98 -4.45 -12.59
N SER A 568 8.31 -5.39 -11.93
CA SER A 568 6.95 -5.83 -12.24
C SER A 568 6.08 -5.86 -10.98
N LEU A 569 4.76 -5.94 -11.17
CA LEU A 569 3.82 -6.13 -10.06
C LEU A 569 4.08 -7.46 -9.34
N ASP A 570 4.44 -8.51 -10.11
CA ASP A 570 4.82 -9.82 -9.58
C ASP A 570 6.10 -9.77 -8.74
N ALA A 571 7.13 -9.07 -9.21
CA ALA A 571 8.35 -8.84 -8.44
C ALA A 571 8.08 -8.09 -7.13
N SER A 572 7.25 -7.04 -7.20
CA SER A 572 6.85 -6.26 -6.03
C SER A 572 6.14 -7.13 -4.98
N LEU A 573 5.24 -8.01 -5.43
CA LEU A 573 4.54 -8.94 -4.55
C LEU A 573 5.49 -9.93 -3.88
N LYS A 574 6.36 -10.60 -4.65
CA LYS A 574 7.30 -11.60 -4.13
C LYS A 574 8.31 -10.98 -3.17
N ILE A 575 8.85 -9.81 -3.49
CA ILE A 575 9.76 -9.07 -2.60
C ILE A 575 9.05 -8.70 -1.30
N GLN A 576 7.82 -8.16 -1.37
CA GLN A 576 7.07 -7.80 -0.18
C GLN A 576 6.70 -9.02 0.69
N PHE A 577 6.44 -10.16 0.06
CA PHE A 577 6.25 -11.45 0.74
C PHE A 577 7.53 -11.90 1.47
N LEU A 578 8.70 -11.85 0.82
CA LEU A 578 9.98 -12.22 1.44
C LEU A 578 10.33 -11.26 2.58
N ARG A 579 10.06 -9.95 2.44
CA ARG A 579 10.24 -8.96 3.52
C ARG A 579 9.43 -9.30 4.76
N LEU A 580 8.20 -9.78 4.59
CA LEU A 580 7.36 -10.22 5.71
C LEU A 580 7.98 -11.41 6.46
N ILE A 581 8.51 -12.40 5.73
CA ILE A 581 9.19 -13.56 6.32
C ILE A 581 10.47 -13.14 7.04
N HIS A 582 11.31 -12.34 6.39
CA HIS A 582 12.52 -11.78 7.00
C HIS A 582 12.19 -11.08 8.33
N ASN A 583 11.22 -10.18 8.36
CA ASN A 583 10.85 -9.44 9.58
C ASN A 583 10.18 -10.32 10.64
N PHE A 584 9.54 -11.41 10.24
CA PHE A 584 9.01 -12.40 11.18
C PHE A 584 10.14 -13.17 11.89
N CYS A 585 11.20 -13.55 11.17
CA CYS A 585 12.34 -14.28 11.73
C CYS A 585 13.31 -13.37 12.51
N ASP A 586 13.48 -12.13 12.08
CA ASP A 586 14.45 -11.21 12.65
C ASP A 586 14.08 -10.83 14.10
N ARG A 587 14.76 -11.41 15.09
CA ARG A 587 14.50 -11.20 16.53
C ARG A 587 15.77 -10.78 17.27
N ASP A 588 15.65 -9.72 18.07
CA ASP A 588 16.73 -9.17 18.91
C ASP A 588 16.74 -9.73 20.34
N TYR A 589 15.87 -10.69 20.67
CA TYR A 589 15.71 -11.25 22.03
C TYR A 589 16.02 -12.76 22.09
N SER A 590 15.93 -13.36 23.28
CA SER A 590 16.41 -14.72 23.56
C SER A 590 15.45 -15.86 23.18
N ASP A 591 14.14 -15.61 23.12
CA ASP A 591 13.19 -16.63 22.66
C ASP A 591 13.06 -16.53 21.14
N ASN A 592 13.59 -17.50 20.40
CA ASN A 592 13.57 -17.54 18.94
C ASN A 592 12.73 -18.70 18.40
N ASN A 593 11.88 -19.33 19.21
CA ASN A 593 11.18 -20.56 18.83
C ASN A 593 10.15 -20.36 17.70
N ASN A 594 9.56 -19.17 17.56
CA ASN A 594 8.57 -18.90 16.51
C ASN A 594 9.11 -19.10 15.10
N LYS A 595 10.42 -18.87 14.86
CA LYS A 595 11.03 -19.11 13.55
C LYS A 595 11.07 -20.59 13.18
N LEU A 596 11.00 -21.50 14.17
CA LEU A 596 10.92 -22.94 13.93
C LEU A 596 9.60 -23.34 13.27
N LEU A 597 8.58 -22.48 13.28
CA LEU A 597 7.34 -22.68 12.51
C LEU A 597 7.59 -22.69 11.00
N LEU A 598 8.75 -22.19 10.53
CA LEU A 598 9.14 -22.31 9.12
C LEU A 598 9.56 -23.74 8.75
N LEU A 599 9.82 -24.61 9.72
CA LEU A 599 10.11 -26.03 9.52
C LEU A 599 8.82 -26.85 9.59
N SER A 600 8.75 -27.93 8.81
CA SER A 600 7.72 -28.95 8.98
C SER A 600 7.98 -29.82 10.21
N GLU A 601 6.97 -30.56 10.68
CA GLU A 601 7.15 -31.51 11.79
C GLU A 601 8.24 -32.56 11.49
N HIS A 602 8.33 -33.00 10.22
CA HIS A 602 9.36 -33.90 9.75
C HIS A 602 10.77 -33.25 9.84
N GLU A 603 10.90 -32.00 9.42
CA GLU A 603 12.18 -31.28 9.45
C GLU A 603 12.64 -30.98 10.88
N VAL A 604 11.72 -30.71 11.80
CA VAL A 604 12.03 -30.56 13.24
C VAL A 604 12.60 -31.86 13.81
N GLN A 605 12.09 -33.03 13.39
CA GLN A 605 12.67 -34.32 13.78
C GLN A 605 14.08 -34.48 13.21
N LEU A 606 14.28 -34.17 11.92
CA LEU A 606 15.60 -34.21 11.28
C LEU A 606 16.63 -33.28 11.92
N MET A 607 16.19 -32.11 12.40
CA MET A 607 17.01 -31.16 13.15
C MET A 607 17.41 -31.73 14.52
N ASN A 608 16.48 -32.37 15.22
CA ASN A 608 16.72 -32.94 16.55
C ASN A 608 17.53 -34.24 16.53
N ASP A 609 17.58 -34.95 15.40
CA ASP A 609 18.35 -36.19 15.24
C ASP A 609 19.87 -35.99 15.38
N GLY A 610 20.37 -34.75 15.23
CA GLY A 610 21.78 -34.39 15.48
C GLY A 610 22.83 -35.08 14.58
N ARG A 611 22.40 -35.88 13.61
CA ARG A 611 23.28 -36.57 12.66
C ARG A 611 23.90 -35.56 11.69
N THR A 612 25.08 -35.87 11.16
CA THR A 612 25.76 -35.07 10.13
C THR A 612 25.39 -35.47 8.69
N THR A 613 24.45 -36.41 8.52
CA THR A 613 24.05 -36.90 7.21
C THR A 613 23.36 -35.80 6.38
N PRO A 614 23.70 -35.63 5.09
CA PRO A 614 23.05 -34.63 4.24
C PRO A 614 21.52 -34.76 4.22
N ILE A 615 20.84 -33.62 4.19
CA ILE A 615 19.39 -33.54 4.10
C ILE A 615 19.02 -33.42 2.62
N ASN A 616 18.21 -34.36 2.14
CA ASN A 616 17.67 -34.29 0.80
C ASN A 616 16.51 -33.29 0.76
N LEU A 617 16.67 -32.19 0.03
CA LEU A 617 15.60 -31.19 -0.11
C LEU A 617 14.45 -31.66 -0.98
N GLU A 618 14.46 -32.85 -1.61
CA GLU A 618 13.38 -33.34 -2.47
C GLU A 618 12.23 -34.07 -1.75
N HIS A 619 12.24 -34.14 -0.41
CA HIS A 619 11.13 -34.75 0.32
C HIS A 619 9.82 -33.95 0.15
N PRO A 620 8.64 -34.58 0.17
CA PRO A 620 7.36 -33.89 -0.06
C PRO A 620 6.98 -32.94 1.10
N ASP A 621 7.39 -33.25 2.33
CA ASP A 621 6.99 -32.52 3.53
C ASP A 621 7.88 -31.31 3.83
N LYS A 622 8.22 -30.51 2.81
CA LYS A 622 9.09 -29.32 2.97
C LYS A 622 8.37 -28.23 3.77
N GLY A 623 9.04 -27.72 4.80
CA GLY A 623 8.69 -26.46 5.45
C GLY A 623 9.04 -25.27 4.58
N LEU A 624 8.56 -24.10 4.97
CA LEU A 624 8.81 -22.84 4.27
C LEU A 624 10.31 -22.51 4.17
N LEU A 625 11.13 -22.83 5.20
CA LEU A 625 12.57 -22.60 5.14
C LEU A 625 13.24 -23.42 4.03
N CYS A 626 13.00 -24.73 3.98
CA CYS A 626 13.57 -25.60 2.96
C CYS A 626 13.11 -25.23 1.55
N LYS A 627 11.85 -24.78 1.40
CA LYS A 627 11.35 -24.23 0.13
C LYS A 627 12.09 -22.96 -0.30
N ILE A 628 12.35 -22.04 0.63
CA ILE A 628 13.16 -20.83 0.38
C ILE A 628 14.60 -21.21 -0.02
N ILE A 629 15.21 -22.15 0.70
CA ILE A 629 16.56 -22.64 0.40
C ILE A 629 16.62 -23.25 -1.01
N HIS A 630 15.65 -24.09 -1.34
CA HIS A 630 15.54 -24.69 -2.67
C HIS A 630 15.44 -23.62 -3.76
N ALA A 631 14.52 -22.66 -3.60
CA ALA A 631 14.34 -21.57 -4.56
C ALA A 631 15.62 -20.71 -4.69
N LEU A 632 16.34 -20.44 -3.60
CA LEU A 632 17.60 -19.69 -3.59
C LEU A 632 18.69 -20.39 -4.41
N ILE A 633 18.80 -21.71 -4.28
CA ILE A 633 19.79 -22.52 -5.02
C ILE A 633 19.49 -22.49 -6.52
N GLU A 634 18.21 -22.50 -6.90
CA GLU A 634 17.77 -22.48 -8.30
C GLU A 634 17.81 -21.08 -8.94
N GLN A 635 17.90 -20.00 -8.15
CA GLN A 635 17.94 -18.64 -8.69
C GLN A 635 19.22 -18.38 -9.50
N PRO A 636 19.12 -17.75 -10.69
CA PRO A 636 20.29 -17.28 -11.40
C PRO A 636 20.96 -16.11 -10.64
N VAL A 637 22.23 -15.85 -10.97
CA VAL A 637 23.08 -14.92 -10.20
C VAL A 637 22.64 -13.46 -10.33
N ASP A 638 21.98 -13.12 -11.43
CA ASP A 638 21.40 -11.80 -11.73
C ASP A 638 19.96 -11.64 -11.20
N SER A 639 19.37 -12.66 -10.57
CA SER A 639 18.01 -12.57 -10.03
C SER A 639 17.90 -11.57 -8.88
N ILE A 640 16.97 -10.63 -9.04
CA ILE A 640 16.57 -9.68 -7.98
C ILE A 640 16.05 -10.38 -6.71
N TYR A 641 15.61 -11.64 -6.80
CA TYR A 641 15.09 -12.40 -5.66
C TYR A 641 16.19 -13.02 -4.81
N ARG A 642 17.40 -13.19 -5.35
CA ARG A 642 18.52 -13.90 -4.69
C ARG A 642 18.85 -13.27 -3.33
N PHE A 643 19.01 -11.95 -3.29
CA PHE A 643 19.27 -11.20 -2.07
C PHE A 643 18.17 -11.40 -1.01
N TRP A 644 16.90 -11.29 -1.41
CA TRP A 644 15.76 -11.38 -0.50
C TRP A 644 15.55 -12.81 0.05
N LEU A 645 15.75 -13.83 -0.78
CA LEU A 645 15.71 -15.23 -0.36
C LEU A 645 16.86 -15.53 0.62
N ALA A 646 18.08 -15.09 0.31
CA ALA A 646 19.23 -15.21 1.20
C ALA A 646 18.99 -14.50 2.54
N SER A 647 18.44 -13.28 2.51
CA SER A 647 18.10 -12.51 3.71
C SER A 647 17.12 -13.25 4.63
N CYS A 648 16.16 -14.00 4.07
CA CYS A 648 15.23 -14.80 4.88
C CYS A 648 15.94 -15.95 5.61
N VAL A 649 16.87 -16.64 4.94
CA VAL A 649 17.66 -17.72 5.55
C VAL A 649 18.64 -17.14 6.58
N GLU A 650 19.26 -16.01 6.30
CA GLU A 650 20.13 -15.29 7.23
C GLU A 650 19.36 -14.87 8.49
N ALA A 651 18.17 -14.28 8.34
CA ALA A 651 17.32 -13.90 9.46
C ALA A 651 16.90 -15.11 10.32
N PHE A 652 16.71 -16.28 9.71
CA PHE A 652 16.49 -17.53 10.46
C PHE A 652 17.75 -17.97 11.23
N LEU A 653 18.93 -17.86 10.63
CA LEU A 653 20.21 -18.23 11.24
C LEU A 653 20.70 -17.23 12.30
N ARG A 654 20.18 -15.99 12.29
CA ARG A 654 20.51 -14.97 13.28
C ARG A 654 20.15 -15.47 14.68
N ARG A 655 21.17 -15.60 15.53
CA ARG A 655 21.07 -16.19 16.89
C ARG A 655 20.44 -17.57 16.90
N ALA A 656 20.78 -18.39 15.91
CA ALA A 656 20.34 -19.77 15.84
C ALA A 656 21.01 -20.66 16.88
N ALA A 657 20.28 -21.67 17.34
CA ALA A 657 20.85 -22.74 18.14
C ALA A 657 21.81 -23.59 17.29
N PRO A 658 22.80 -24.29 17.89
CA PRO A 658 23.71 -25.14 17.13
C PRO A 658 23.02 -26.21 16.28
N SER A 659 21.89 -26.76 16.74
CA SER A 659 21.07 -27.72 15.98
C SER A 659 20.43 -27.10 14.74
N GLU A 660 19.97 -25.86 14.83
CA GLU A 660 19.37 -25.10 13.72
C GLU A 660 20.42 -24.76 12.65
N GLN A 661 21.61 -24.31 13.07
CA GLN A 661 22.74 -24.08 12.17
C GLN A 661 23.15 -25.38 11.46
N LEU A 662 23.27 -26.47 12.22
CA LEU A 662 23.61 -27.79 11.68
C LEU A 662 22.57 -28.28 10.69
N PHE A 663 21.28 -28.09 10.96
CA PHE A 663 20.21 -28.44 10.03
C PHE A 663 20.39 -27.72 8.69
N VAL A 664 20.58 -26.40 8.69
CA VAL A 664 20.77 -25.64 7.44
C VAL A 664 22.06 -26.04 6.72
N ALA A 665 23.17 -26.25 7.45
CA ALA A 665 24.45 -26.68 6.89
C ALA A 665 24.42 -28.07 6.24
N ARG A 666 23.51 -28.94 6.68
CA ARG A 666 23.31 -30.28 6.09
C ARG A 666 22.50 -30.25 4.80
N THR A 667 21.86 -29.13 4.46
CA THR A 667 21.19 -28.97 3.17
C THR A 667 22.21 -28.74 2.05
N PRO A 668 21.84 -28.89 0.76
CA PRO A 668 22.69 -28.54 -0.38
C PRO A 668 23.12 -27.07 -0.44
N LEU A 669 22.56 -26.19 0.41
CA LEU A 669 22.91 -24.77 0.43
C LEU A 669 24.40 -24.52 0.69
N LEU A 670 25.00 -25.24 1.65
CA LEU A 670 26.42 -25.08 1.98
C LEU A 670 27.30 -25.32 0.75
N GLN A 671 27.03 -26.41 0.03
CA GLN A 671 27.74 -26.76 -1.19
C GLN A 671 27.50 -25.73 -2.30
N ALA A 672 26.26 -25.26 -2.46
CA ALA A 672 25.92 -24.24 -3.45
C ALA A 672 26.66 -22.92 -3.20
N LEU A 673 26.73 -22.46 -1.95
CA LEU A 673 27.47 -21.24 -1.57
C LEU A 673 28.97 -21.37 -1.84
N ILE A 674 29.57 -22.51 -1.48
CA ILE A 674 30.99 -22.78 -1.76
C ILE A 674 31.25 -22.77 -3.28
N THR A 675 30.40 -23.47 -4.04
CA THR A 675 30.51 -23.53 -5.50
C THR A 675 30.32 -22.15 -6.14
N GLU A 676 29.39 -21.32 -5.66
CA GLU A 676 29.20 -19.94 -6.11
C GLU A 676 30.45 -19.09 -5.89
N ILE A 677 31.02 -19.12 -4.68
CA ILE A 677 32.22 -18.34 -4.33
C ILE A 677 33.43 -18.78 -5.18
N LEU A 678 33.63 -20.09 -5.33
CA LEU A 678 34.75 -20.63 -6.12
C LEU A 678 34.58 -20.40 -7.63
N SER A 679 33.37 -20.57 -8.16
CA SER A 679 33.08 -20.38 -9.60
C SER A 679 33.00 -18.91 -9.99
N GLY A 680 32.64 -18.04 -9.06
CA GLY A 680 32.50 -16.61 -9.31
C GLY A 680 33.81 -15.90 -9.62
N GLY A 681 34.94 -16.51 -9.27
CA GLY A 681 36.29 -15.99 -9.54
C GLY A 681 36.66 -14.79 -8.66
N ALA A 682 37.95 -14.41 -8.73
CA ALA A 682 38.52 -13.33 -7.93
C ALA A 682 37.93 -11.93 -8.18
N TYR A 683 37.38 -11.68 -9.38
CA TYR A 683 36.99 -10.35 -9.85
C TYR A 683 35.50 -10.29 -10.20
N ARG A 684 34.67 -10.01 -9.19
CA ARG A 684 33.26 -9.60 -9.39
C ARG A 684 33.06 -8.17 -8.92
N SER A 685 31.95 -7.57 -9.34
CA SER A 685 31.51 -6.27 -8.80
C SER A 685 31.34 -6.36 -7.28
N GLN A 686 31.66 -5.30 -6.58
CA GLN A 686 31.43 -5.17 -5.14
C GLN A 686 29.96 -5.44 -4.79
N GLY A 687 29.70 -6.16 -3.69
CA GLY A 687 28.37 -6.61 -3.27
C GLY A 687 27.91 -7.93 -3.89
N SER A 688 28.62 -8.49 -4.88
CA SER A 688 28.23 -9.73 -5.55
C SER A 688 28.29 -10.97 -4.67
N PHE A 689 29.14 -11.00 -3.64
CA PHE A 689 29.28 -12.15 -2.75
C PHE A 689 28.78 -11.89 -1.33
N GLN A 690 28.35 -10.67 -1.01
CA GLN A 690 28.01 -10.27 0.36
C GLN A 690 27.01 -11.23 1.00
N SER A 691 25.87 -11.49 0.35
CA SER A 691 24.85 -12.41 0.89
C SER A 691 25.37 -13.84 1.06
N ALA A 692 26.28 -14.31 0.19
CA ALA A 692 26.85 -15.65 0.29
C ALA A 692 27.80 -15.77 1.49
N PHE A 693 28.67 -14.78 1.70
CA PHE A 693 29.56 -14.72 2.86
C PHE A 693 28.80 -14.51 4.18
N ASP A 694 27.79 -13.66 4.20
CA ASP A 694 26.94 -13.43 5.37
C ASP A 694 26.22 -14.72 5.80
N LEU A 695 25.61 -15.44 4.84
CA LEU A 695 25.00 -16.75 5.10
C LEU A 695 26.00 -17.78 5.60
N LEU A 696 27.16 -17.90 4.96
CA LEU A 696 28.19 -18.85 5.35
C LEU A 696 28.70 -18.55 6.77
N GLY A 697 28.90 -17.26 7.10
CA GLY A 697 29.27 -16.80 8.43
C GLY A 697 28.22 -17.16 9.48
N GLU A 698 26.95 -16.84 9.25
CA GLU A 698 25.86 -17.15 10.18
C GLU A 698 25.65 -18.66 10.36
N MET A 699 25.83 -19.44 9.30
CA MET A 699 25.70 -20.90 9.31
C MET A 699 26.81 -21.60 10.10
N THR A 700 28.04 -21.07 10.04
CA THR A 700 29.22 -21.76 10.60
C THR A 700 29.72 -21.16 11.92
N LYS A 701 29.36 -19.92 12.24
CA LYS A 701 29.88 -19.22 13.43
C LYS A 701 29.63 -20.00 14.72
N GLY A 702 30.70 -20.17 15.50
CA GLY A 702 30.67 -20.72 16.86
C GLY A 702 30.17 -22.16 16.95
N ASN A 703 30.05 -22.89 15.83
CA ASN A 703 29.55 -24.24 15.77
C ASN A 703 30.55 -25.17 15.06
N TRP A 704 31.08 -26.11 15.83
CA TRP A 704 32.16 -26.99 15.42
C TRP A 704 31.73 -27.94 14.29
N GLN A 705 30.53 -28.52 14.40
CA GLN A 705 30.05 -29.53 13.45
C GLN A 705 29.79 -28.92 12.07
N THR A 706 29.25 -27.71 12.01
CA THR A 706 29.04 -26.99 10.75
C THR A 706 30.35 -26.57 10.10
N LEU A 707 31.35 -26.19 10.89
CA LEU A 707 32.69 -25.90 10.36
C LEU A 707 33.36 -27.15 9.80
N GLN A 708 33.24 -28.29 10.49
CA GLN A 708 33.75 -29.56 9.98
C GLN A 708 33.11 -29.94 8.64
N LEU A 709 31.80 -29.73 8.48
CA LEU A 709 31.11 -29.92 7.20
C LEU A 709 31.63 -28.96 6.12
N PHE A 710 31.84 -27.68 6.45
CA PHE A 710 32.40 -26.70 5.53
C PHE A 710 33.81 -27.07 5.06
N HIS A 711 34.69 -27.43 5.99
CA HIS A 711 36.05 -27.85 5.69
C HIS A 711 36.09 -29.14 4.87
N GLY A 712 35.25 -30.12 5.20
CA GLY A 712 35.17 -31.40 4.49
C GLY A 712 34.66 -31.29 3.06
N GLN A 713 34.03 -30.17 2.67
CA GLN A 713 33.63 -29.90 1.27
C GLN A 713 34.75 -29.30 0.42
N LEU A 714 35.89 -28.95 1.02
CA LEU A 714 36.99 -28.26 0.35
C LEU A 714 38.27 -29.10 0.40
N SER A 715 38.80 -29.47 -0.77
CA SER A 715 40.20 -29.91 -0.87
C SER A 715 41.16 -28.76 -0.51
N ASN A 716 42.42 -29.06 -0.23
CA ASN A 716 43.42 -28.03 0.13
C ASN A 716 43.59 -26.95 -0.94
N THR A 717 43.54 -27.33 -2.22
CA THR A 717 43.63 -26.36 -3.33
C THR A 717 42.38 -25.48 -3.42
N GLN A 718 41.19 -26.07 -3.24
CA GLN A 718 39.93 -25.32 -3.21
C GLN A 718 39.86 -24.39 -2.00
N PHE A 719 40.34 -24.81 -0.83
CA PHE A 719 40.41 -23.96 0.36
C PHE A 719 41.30 -22.73 0.13
N THR A 720 42.49 -22.93 -0.45
CA THR A 720 43.39 -21.81 -0.79
C THR A 720 42.73 -20.84 -1.78
N ALA A 721 42.09 -21.36 -2.84
CA ALA A 721 41.37 -20.53 -3.81
C ALA A 721 40.19 -19.80 -3.16
N PHE A 722 39.46 -20.45 -2.25
CA PHE A 722 38.36 -19.85 -1.49
C PHE A 722 38.87 -18.66 -0.67
N MET A 723 39.97 -18.84 0.06
CA MET A 723 40.54 -17.76 0.89
C MET A 723 41.13 -16.62 0.04
N GLU A 724 41.63 -16.91 -1.16
CA GLU A 724 42.01 -15.86 -2.12
C GLU A 724 40.80 -14.99 -2.50
N VAL A 725 39.64 -15.59 -2.79
CA VAL A 725 38.39 -14.84 -3.07
C VAL A 725 37.98 -14.00 -1.87
N VAL A 726 38.06 -14.55 -0.65
CA VAL A 726 37.78 -13.82 0.61
C VAL A 726 38.64 -12.55 0.72
N ILE A 727 39.94 -12.65 0.46
CA ILE A 727 40.89 -11.53 0.56
C ILE A 727 40.64 -10.48 -0.52
N LEU A 728 40.32 -10.90 -1.75
CA LEU A 728 40.12 -9.96 -2.86
C LEU A 728 38.78 -9.23 -2.77
N ASN A 729 37.83 -9.76 -2.01
CA ASN A 729 36.49 -9.22 -1.84
C ASN A 729 36.21 -8.87 -0.37
N LEU A 730 37.16 -8.21 0.31
CA LEU A 730 37.08 -7.92 1.75
C LEU A 730 35.85 -7.11 2.18
N VAL A 731 35.31 -6.23 1.30
CA VAL A 731 34.07 -5.53 1.64
C VAL A 731 32.91 -6.49 1.81
N ASP A 732 32.81 -7.51 0.96
CA ASP A 732 31.76 -8.52 1.01
C ASP A 732 32.04 -9.57 2.09
N SER A 733 33.31 -9.93 2.30
CA SER A 733 33.71 -11.08 3.13
C SER A 733 34.03 -10.75 4.60
N ASN A 734 34.05 -9.47 4.98
CA ASN A 734 34.46 -9.05 6.33
C ASN A 734 33.63 -9.71 7.45
N VAL A 735 32.32 -9.88 7.26
CA VAL A 735 31.43 -10.49 8.26
C VAL A 735 31.75 -11.98 8.45
N PHE A 736 32.11 -12.67 7.36
CA PHE A 736 32.60 -14.04 7.40
C PHE A 736 33.94 -14.14 8.15
N ILE A 737 34.93 -13.27 7.84
CA ILE A 737 36.21 -13.22 8.55
C ILE A 737 36.01 -13.02 10.06
N ARG A 738 35.18 -12.04 10.44
CA ARG A 738 34.83 -11.79 11.84
C ARG A 738 34.23 -13.02 12.52
N SER A 739 33.34 -13.71 11.82
CA SER A 739 32.71 -14.94 12.32
C SER A 739 33.74 -16.04 12.56
N MET A 740 34.71 -16.21 11.66
CA MET A 740 35.78 -17.22 11.79
C MET A 740 36.74 -16.89 12.93
N LEU A 741 37.14 -15.63 13.08
CA LEU A 741 38.00 -15.17 14.18
C LEU A 741 37.38 -15.43 15.55
N LEU A 742 36.13 -14.99 15.75
CA LEU A 742 35.41 -15.20 17.00
C LEU A 742 35.15 -16.68 17.30
N SER A 743 34.94 -17.49 16.26
CA SER A 743 34.80 -18.94 16.40
C SER A 743 36.09 -19.56 16.87
N SER A 744 37.22 -19.24 16.22
CA SER A 744 38.55 -19.73 16.60
C SER A 744 38.87 -19.37 18.06
N GLU A 745 38.62 -18.13 18.48
CA GLU A 745 38.83 -17.71 19.87
C GLU A 745 37.95 -18.46 20.87
N LYS A 746 36.66 -18.65 20.56
CA LYS A 746 35.72 -19.42 21.40
C LYS A 746 36.25 -20.84 21.63
N PHE A 747 36.67 -21.51 20.57
CA PHE A 747 37.17 -22.87 20.62
C PHE A 747 38.52 -23.00 21.31
N ALA A 748 39.40 -22.01 21.16
CA ALA A 748 40.66 -21.97 21.92
C ALA A 748 40.43 -21.86 23.44
N LYS A 749 39.36 -21.17 23.87
CA LYS A 749 38.99 -21.02 25.29
C LYS A 749 38.28 -22.25 25.86
N GLU A 750 37.51 -22.96 25.04
CA GLU A 750 36.74 -24.15 25.44
C GLU A 750 37.12 -25.37 24.57
N PRO A 751 38.32 -25.94 24.74
CA PRO A 751 38.76 -27.06 23.94
C PRO A 751 37.96 -28.34 24.24
N MET A 752 37.12 -28.75 23.28
CA MET A 752 36.52 -30.08 23.15
C MET A 752 37.49 -31.08 22.47
N ALA A 753 37.21 -32.38 22.50
CA ALA A 753 37.97 -33.34 21.69
C ALA A 753 37.77 -33.02 20.20
N GLY A 754 38.87 -32.81 19.45
CA GLY A 754 38.84 -32.34 18.06
C GLY A 754 39.12 -30.85 17.87
N THR A 755 39.14 -30.05 18.94
CA THR A 755 39.23 -28.58 18.84
C THR A 755 40.57 -28.08 18.28
N PHE A 756 40.55 -26.90 17.66
CA PHE A 756 41.69 -26.19 17.07
C PHE A 756 43.00 -26.44 17.83
N GLY A 757 43.98 -27.08 17.17
CA GLY A 757 45.32 -27.30 17.71
C GLY A 757 45.49 -28.40 18.77
N LEU A 758 44.47 -29.24 19.05
CA LEU A 758 44.54 -30.28 20.10
C LEU A 758 44.28 -31.72 19.62
N ALA A 759 43.92 -31.95 18.37
CA ALA A 759 43.76 -33.30 17.80
C ALA A 759 44.31 -33.36 16.37
N ASP A 760 44.67 -34.56 15.91
CA ASP A 760 45.13 -34.89 14.55
C ASP A 760 44.07 -34.63 13.44
N ASP A 761 43.28 -33.54 13.52
CA ASP A 761 42.25 -33.14 12.56
C ASP A 761 42.80 -32.05 11.63
N TYR A 762 43.68 -32.48 10.72
CA TYR A 762 44.43 -31.64 9.76
C TYR A 762 43.53 -30.67 8.95
N GLU A 763 42.26 -30.98 8.76
CA GLU A 763 41.36 -30.16 7.94
C GLU A 763 40.94 -28.85 8.62
N MET A 764 40.79 -28.86 9.95
CA MET A 764 40.35 -27.70 10.74
C MET A 764 41.48 -26.71 11.00
N ASP A 765 42.73 -27.17 11.03
CA ASP A 765 43.89 -26.31 11.23
C ASP A 765 44.09 -25.30 10.10
N ARG A 766 43.60 -25.58 8.88
CA ARG A 766 43.75 -24.71 7.71
C ARG A 766 43.22 -23.29 7.92
N MET A 767 42.07 -23.15 8.59
CA MET A 767 41.50 -21.82 8.88
C MET A 767 42.30 -21.10 9.96
N SER A 768 42.72 -21.81 11.00
CA SER A 768 43.53 -21.23 12.09
C SER A 768 44.89 -20.76 11.58
N GLU A 769 45.56 -21.59 10.78
CA GLU A 769 46.82 -21.27 10.13
C GLU A 769 46.68 -20.04 9.23
N PHE A 770 45.65 -20.03 8.37
CA PHE A 770 45.37 -18.88 7.51
C PHE A 770 45.20 -17.59 8.31
N LEU A 771 44.34 -17.60 9.34
CA LEU A 771 44.05 -16.41 10.15
C LEU A 771 45.31 -15.95 10.90
N THR A 772 46.07 -16.88 11.48
CA THR A 772 47.31 -16.57 12.20
C THR A 772 48.34 -15.90 11.30
N VAL A 773 48.52 -16.42 10.08
CA VAL A 773 49.49 -15.87 9.10
C VAL A 773 49.03 -14.53 8.55
N ASN A 774 47.72 -14.33 8.34
CA ASN A 774 47.19 -13.16 7.64
C ASN A 774 46.63 -12.05 8.54
N LEU A 775 46.57 -12.24 9.87
CA LEU A 775 45.86 -11.33 10.78
C LEU A 775 46.27 -9.85 10.63
N VAL A 776 47.58 -9.58 10.63
CA VAL A 776 48.12 -8.21 10.51
C VAL A 776 47.79 -7.59 9.16
N ARG A 777 47.82 -8.39 8.10
CA ARG A 777 47.48 -7.95 6.74
C ARG A 777 45.99 -7.64 6.62
N LEU A 778 45.13 -8.53 7.12
CA LEU A 778 43.68 -8.35 7.16
C LEU A 778 43.32 -7.09 7.95
N LEU A 779 43.93 -6.86 9.11
CA LEU A 779 43.71 -5.66 9.91
C LEU A 779 44.04 -4.38 9.11
N ARG A 780 45.23 -4.32 8.51
CA ARG A 780 45.64 -3.18 7.68
C ARG A 780 44.66 -2.96 6.52
N ASP A 781 44.30 -4.02 5.81
CA ASP A 781 43.46 -3.93 4.62
C ASP A 781 42.04 -3.47 5.03
N LEU A 782 41.44 -4.04 6.07
CA LEU A 782 40.13 -3.62 6.61
C LEU A 782 40.11 -2.17 7.11
N MET A 783 41.19 -1.68 7.72
CA MET A 783 41.30 -0.30 8.18
C MET A 783 41.44 0.72 7.04
N THR A 784 41.86 0.28 5.84
CA THR A 784 42.20 1.16 4.72
C THR A 784 41.28 0.99 3.51
N ILE A 785 40.47 -0.07 3.46
CA ILE A 785 39.57 -0.38 2.34
C ILE A 785 38.39 0.59 2.21
N VAL A 786 37.98 1.24 3.30
CA VAL A 786 36.91 2.25 3.30
C VAL A 786 37.49 3.60 3.72
N THR A 787 37.38 4.60 2.84
CA THR A 787 37.76 5.98 3.16
C THR A 787 36.67 6.68 3.96
N MET A 788 37.01 7.78 4.64
CA MET A 788 36.03 8.62 5.34
C MET A 788 34.99 9.25 4.41
N GLU A 789 35.30 9.40 3.12
CA GLU A 789 34.39 10.00 2.13
C GLU A 789 33.41 8.96 1.56
N ASP A 790 33.86 7.71 1.45
CA ASP A 790 33.12 6.59 0.83
C ASP A 790 32.37 5.72 1.85
N VAL A 791 32.50 5.99 3.16
CA VAL A 791 31.84 5.19 4.20
C VAL A 791 30.31 5.33 4.13
N ASN A 792 29.66 4.19 3.94
CA ASN A 792 28.22 4.06 3.84
C ASN A 792 27.72 2.85 4.64
N HIS A 793 26.41 2.60 4.62
CA HIS A 793 25.80 1.56 5.43
C HIS A 793 26.13 0.13 4.96
N GLU A 794 26.63 -0.03 3.75
CA GLU A 794 27.02 -1.30 3.14
C GLU A 794 28.45 -1.70 3.52
N ASN A 795 29.36 -0.73 3.69
CA ASN A 795 30.79 -1.01 3.89
C ASN A 795 31.32 -0.72 5.31
N ILE A 796 30.57 -0.04 6.17
CA ILE A 796 31.00 0.31 7.55
C ILE A 796 31.34 -0.93 8.40
N CYS A 797 30.81 -2.10 8.06
CA CYS A 797 31.10 -3.37 8.72
C CYS A 797 32.58 -3.78 8.63
N CYS A 798 33.33 -3.32 7.62
CA CYS A 798 34.77 -3.53 7.51
C CYS A 798 35.51 -2.97 8.73
N LEU A 799 35.16 -1.75 9.15
CA LEU A 799 35.75 -1.09 10.31
C LEU A 799 35.34 -1.78 11.61
N ASN A 800 34.10 -2.28 11.71
CA ASN A 800 33.67 -3.07 12.86
C ASN A 800 34.49 -4.36 12.98
N THR A 801 34.80 -5.01 11.86
CA THR A 801 35.64 -6.21 11.83
C THR A 801 37.08 -5.89 12.21
N ALA A 802 37.64 -4.76 11.75
CA ALA A 802 38.96 -4.29 12.18
C ALA A 802 39.02 -4.04 13.70
N ILE A 803 37.97 -3.45 14.28
CA ILE A 803 37.86 -3.24 15.74
C ILE A 803 37.82 -4.57 16.50
N VAL A 804 37.21 -5.62 15.95
CA VAL A 804 37.21 -6.95 16.59
C VAL A 804 38.59 -7.61 16.58
N ILE A 805 39.44 -7.29 15.60
CA ILE A 805 40.82 -7.81 15.53
C ILE A 805 41.75 -7.09 16.52
N LEU A 806 41.50 -5.79 16.76
CA LEU A 806 42.23 -4.95 17.73
C LEU A 806 41.83 -5.26 19.17
#